data_AF-A0A849I596-F1
#
_entry.id   AF-A0A849I596-F1
#
_cell.length_a   1.000
_cell.length_b   1.000
_cell.length_c   1.000
_cell.angle_alpha   90.00
_cell.angle_beta   90.00
_cell.angle_gamma   90.00
#
_symmetry.space_group_name_H-M   'P 1'
#
loop_
_entity.id
_entity.type
_entity.pdbx_description
1 polymer ?
#
loop_
_entity_poly.entity_id
_entity_poly.type
_entity_poly.pdbx_seq_one_letter_code
_entity_poly.pdbx_strand_id
1 'polypeptide(L)'
;MNLGINLSGARYGLLADFSSIDYFAARGFSTIRLPLDWELLQPKLNGPLEASLMTQVHAFVSYAEARGMDVIIDLHNYGSYAGHLIGTAQTPVKAFADFWGRMAAEFKNDANVSFGLMNEPQLASAGAWLPAVNAAVSAIRAAGATSQEILVSGTYWDGAHNWTQTDNASVLGTKGAIVDPSDNIVFEVHQYLDDTSGKHEWVVSETIGVERLTAITEWARETGSRLYLGEFGVANNPTALIALGNMLNFLAANSDVWVGAAYWAAGKGWQDYMYSVEPNHGILDMPQMAVLAQHTDTRTVAKTLPDGLVEVLTFVGDSSSASIRDVVAADGRLLSRTLFDPEARVTRSVEVRSDQTLKLSIHSVPGSAPDIVEIYTPTDEIVSRTTFNTDGSKLLQFFGENEWQTVRSETYTADGRLAEVFIKNPDGTLVVQHYANDIISSVETFDAGWNFISRSSYDAAGRLTRTQSVDDSGHNVVTEYGSAGTVPTTAYVYDTSWKLIGTRSYDAEGLLLLERTKLAGGGEQVDSYQGGRITQTELFDRAGALVSRTVRDSDGTRTVSSFENGVIETLEVVASSGQILARTCYDDSGLVSTVERTAEDGTRLLETYRSGTASLATSEAYAADGRLVSRTTYDVEGRVSEVLTESSDGTHTVAKYAAGATTPSTLDVFDASWAIVSRTHFDPDGDVTAIDRIDASGRHLVDSFEPGSRSPIRSEIYDASWNLVSRTTFDGEGRVVETLQEGTDGTHTVARFTAGAEHPSTVDVFSPDWSILSRAHYDQNGAFIAIDRIDPSGRHLVDSFEPGSASPIRSEVYDASWNLLSRITYDSDGRITTVQHDKADGGHLIARYDADGDLQYLDTFAPNWAMLARATFLDDGSLQAVDHIGADGSHRVDTFRGGSEQAYRSEFYDPQWRFIEGRGFADGGGPTSELAAEAWNFAESGGPGGSVVPAPAWTDDTLSASASSDHFPVSGWLLAG
;
A
#
# COMPACT_ATOMS: atom_id res chain seq x y z
N MET A 1 -77.58 -41.05 -21.35
CA MET A 1 -77.82 -40.57 -19.97
C MET A 1 -77.19 -39.19 -19.84
N ASN A 2 -77.57 -38.38 -18.85
CA ASN A 2 -76.91 -37.09 -18.62
C ASN A 2 -75.55 -37.34 -17.95
N LEU A 3 -74.51 -37.50 -18.76
CA LEU A 3 -73.14 -37.70 -18.29
C LEU A 3 -72.39 -36.38 -18.25
N GLY A 4 -71.85 -36.07 -17.09
CA GLY A 4 -71.05 -34.91 -16.79
C GLY A 4 -69.61 -35.24 -16.40
N ILE A 5 -68.86 -34.19 -16.12
CA ILE A 5 -67.44 -34.24 -15.77
C ILE A 5 -67.16 -33.29 -14.60
N ASN A 6 -66.35 -33.73 -13.64
CA ASN A 6 -65.79 -32.85 -12.62
C ASN A 6 -64.61 -32.07 -13.21
N LEU A 7 -64.72 -30.75 -13.28
CA LEU A 7 -63.61 -29.87 -13.68
C LEU A 7 -62.97 -29.28 -12.41
N SER A 8 -62.06 -30.05 -11.82
CA SER A 8 -61.37 -29.68 -10.59
C SER A 8 -60.17 -28.77 -10.87
N GLY A 9 -59.81 -27.93 -9.89
CA GLY A 9 -58.66 -27.03 -9.98
C GLY A 9 -58.85 -25.70 -9.24
N ALA A 10 -60.10 -25.26 -9.04
CA ALA A 10 -60.40 -23.97 -8.42
C ALA A 10 -59.84 -23.84 -6.98
N ARG A 11 -59.85 -24.94 -6.23
CA ARG A 11 -59.18 -25.10 -4.92
C ARG A 11 -57.71 -24.71 -4.91
N TYR A 12 -57.04 -24.83 -6.06
CA TYR A 12 -55.64 -24.48 -6.25
C TYR A 12 -55.47 -23.12 -6.94
N GLY A 13 -56.53 -22.32 -7.05
CA GLY A 13 -56.56 -21.06 -7.80
C GLY A 13 -56.57 -21.25 -9.32
N LEU A 14 -56.92 -22.44 -9.81
CA LEU A 14 -56.88 -22.84 -11.21
C LEU A 14 -58.29 -23.20 -11.70
N LEU A 15 -59.16 -22.22 -11.93
CA LEU A 15 -60.39 -22.50 -12.69
C LEU A 15 -60.00 -23.09 -14.05
N ALA A 16 -60.75 -24.10 -14.49
CA ALA A 16 -60.43 -24.83 -15.72
C ALA A 16 -60.47 -23.90 -16.93
N ASP A 17 -59.61 -24.18 -17.92
CA ASP A 17 -59.58 -23.41 -19.16
C ASP A 17 -60.84 -23.70 -19.98
N PHE A 18 -61.28 -22.70 -20.73
CA PHE A 18 -62.39 -22.79 -21.66
C PHE A 18 -62.18 -23.88 -22.71
N SER A 19 -60.93 -24.20 -23.05
CA SER A 19 -60.61 -25.31 -23.95
C SER A 19 -61.01 -26.69 -23.41
N SER A 20 -60.97 -26.92 -22.09
CA SER A 20 -61.48 -28.16 -21.49
C SER A 20 -63.00 -28.24 -21.66
N ILE A 21 -63.72 -27.12 -21.45
CA ILE A 21 -65.17 -27.03 -21.67
C ILE A 21 -65.50 -27.30 -23.14
N ASP A 22 -64.80 -26.66 -24.08
CA ASP A 22 -64.97 -26.90 -25.52
C ASP A 22 -64.82 -28.38 -25.88
N TYR A 23 -63.79 -29.04 -25.33
CA TYR A 23 -63.54 -30.46 -25.58
C TYR A 23 -64.64 -31.37 -25.01
N PHE A 24 -65.04 -31.18 -23.74
CA PHE A 24 -66.07 -32.02 -23.13
C PHE A 24 -67.46 -31.78 -23.76
N ALA A 25 -67.78 -30.54 -24.13
CA ALA A 25 -68.96 -30.22 -24.92
C ALA A 25 -68.92 -30.92 -26.29
N ALA A 26 -67.79 -30.88 -26.98
CA ALA A 26 -67.60 -31.56 -28.26
C ALA A 26 -67.70 -33.10 -28.15
N ARG A 27 -67.43 -33.63 -26.95
CA ARG A 27 -67.62 -35.03 -26.56
C ARG A 27 -69.02 -35.34 -26.04
N GLY A 28 -69.95 -34.38 -26.07
CA GLY A 28 -71.36 -34.57 -25.70
C GLY A 28 -71.60 -34.77 -24.21
N PHE A 29 -70.68 -34.33 -23.36
CA PHE A 29 -70.97 -34.19 -21.93
C PHE A 29 -71.98 -33.06 -21.75
N SER A 30 -73.01 -33.30 -20.93
CA SER A 30 -74.12 -32.36 -20.73
C SER A 30 -73.93 -31.47 -19.50
N THR A 31 -73.05 -31.86 -18.58
CA THR A 31 -72.96 -31.23 -17.26
C THR A 31 -71.52 -31.12 -16.79
N ILE A 32 -71.18 -30.01 -16.17
CA ILE A 32 -69.93 -29.81 -15.45
C ILE A 32 -70.25 -29.75 -13.96
N ARG A 33 -69.62 -30.61 -13.16
CA ARG A 33 -69.54 -30.37 -11.72
C ARG A 33 -68.30 -29.53 -11.47
N LEU A 34 -68.48 -28.37 -10.85
CA LEU A 34 -67.44 -27.37 -10.60
C LEU A 34 -67.14 -27.32 -9.09
N PRO A 35 -66.14 -28.07 -8.60
CA PRO A 35 -65.69 -27.99 -7.23
C PRO A 35 -65.13 -26.61 -6.88
N LEU A 36 -65.67 -25.99 -5.83
CA LEU A 36 -65.25 -24.69 -5.31
C LEU A 36 -65.08 -24.73 -3.79
N ASP A 37 -64.02 -24.13 -3.29
CA ASP A 37 -63.77 -24.02 -1.84
C ASP A 37 -64.57 -22.87 -1.22
N TRP A 38 -65.27 -23.16 -0.13
CA TRP A 38 -66.06 -22.20 0.64
C TRP A 38 -65.17 -21.04 1.15
N GLU A 39 -63.97 -21.33 1.65
CA GLU A 39 -63.04 -20.31 2.15
C GLU A 39 -62.55 -19.36 1.06
N LEU A 40 -62.50 -19.81 -0.20
CA LEU A 40 -62.14 -18.96 -1.33
C LEU A 40 -63.33 -18.12 -1.78
N LEU A 41 -64.51 -18.73 -1.88
CA LEU A 41 -65.73 -18.03 -2.28
C LEU A 41 -66.23 -17.04 -1.23
N GLN A 42 -66.06 -17.35 0.07
CA GLN A 42 -66.49 -16.51 1.19
C GLN A 42 -65.41 -16.51 2.28
N PRO A 43 -64.36 -15.66 2.17
CA PRO A 43 -63.20 -15.65 3.07
C PRO A 43 -63.50 -15.40 4.56
N LYS A 44 -64.71 -14.90 4.85
CA LYS A 44 -65.20 -14.72 6.21
C LYS A 44 -66.66 -15.19 6.27
N LEU A 45 -66.95 -16.14 7.16
CA LEU A 45 -68.32 -16.58 7.44
C LEU A 45 -69.27 -15.39 7.63
N ASN A 46 -70.42 -15.43 6.95
CA ASN A 46 -71.44 -14.38 6.93
C ASN A 46 -71.00 -13.05 6.26
N GLY A 47 -69.80 -13.02 5.67
CA GLY A 47 -69.28 -11.91 4.88
C GLY A 47 -69.75 -11.94 3.43
N PRO A 48 -69.36 -10.95 2.62
CA PRO A 48 -69.61 -10.99 1.18
C PRO A 48 -68.85 -12.15 0.51
N LEU A 49 -69.34 -12.55 -0.67
CA LEU A 49 -68.58 -13.43 -1.56
C LEU A 49 -67.36 -12.68 -2.13
N GLU A 50 -66.29 -13.41 -2.48
CA GLU A 50 -65.10 -12.84 -3.10
C GLU A 50 -65.40 -12.45 -4.55
N ALA A 51 -65.39 -11.14 -4.82
CA ALA A 51 -65.90 -10.58 -6.07
C ALA A 51 -65.08 -10.99 -7.30
N SER A 52 -63.77 -11.15 -7.17
CA SER A 52 -62.89 -11.52 -8.29
C SER A 52 -63.14 -12.96 -8.73
N LEU A 53 -63.25 -13.88 -7.79
CA LEU A 53 -63.57 -15.28 -8.02
C LEU A 53 -64.98 -15.43 -8.57
N MET A 54 -65.97 -14.72 -8.01
CA MET A 54 -67.34 -14.74 -8.53
C MET A 54 -67.43 -14.24 -9.98
N THR A 55 -66.64 -13.23 -10.36
CA THR A 55 -66.56 -12.78 -11.75
C THR A 55 -66.09 -13.91 -12.67
N GLN A 56 -65.12 -14.71 -12.23
CA GLN A 56 -64.62 -15.85 -13.01
C GLN A 56 -65.63 -17.00 -13.04
N VAL A 57 -66.32 -17.30 -11.94
CA VAL A 57 -67.38 -18.33 -11.90
C VAL A 57 -68.55 -17.94 -12.81
N HIS A 58 -68.97 -16.67 -12.81
CA HIS A 58 -69.99 -16.17 -13.76
C HIS A 58 -69.55 -16.37 -15.21
N ALA A 59 -68.32 -15.98 -15.56
CA ALA A 59 -67.79 -16.18 -16.90
C ALA A 59 -67.74 -17.67 -17.30
N PHE A 60 -67.38 -18.55 -16.35
CA PHE A 60 -67.37 -19.99 -16.55
C PHE A 60 -68.78 -20.55 -16.83
N VAL A 61 -69.76 -20.18 -16.00
CA VAL A 61 -71.16 -20.61 -16.14
C VAL A 61 -71.74 -20.16 -17.47
N SER A 62 -71.54 -18.90 -17.85
CA SER A 62 -72.01 -18.39 -19.15
C SER A 62 -71.31 -19.05 -20.34
N TYR A 63 -70.01 -19.39 -20.21
CA TYR A 63 -69.27 -20.06 -21.27
C TYR A 63 -69.74 -21.51 -21.47
N ALA A 64 -70.01 -22.23 -20.38
CA ALA A 64 -70.61 -23.55 -20.38
C ALA A 64 -72.03 -23.53 -20.98
N GLU A 65 -72.86 -22.56 -20.60
CA GLU A 65 -74.21 -22.37 -21.15
C GLU A 65 -74.18 -22.20 -22.66
N ALA A 66 -73.26 -21.37 -23.19
CA ALA A 66 -73.09 -21.15 -24.62
C ALA A 66 -72.70 -22.42 -25.41
N ARG A 67 -72.28 -23.49 -24.71
CA ARG A 67 -71.97 -24.82 -25.25
C ARG A 67 -73.02 -25.87 -24.94
N GLY A 68 -74.15 -25.47 -24.37
CA GLY A 68 -75.23 -26.36 -23.99
C GLY A 68 -74.89 -27.25 -22.80
N MET A 69 -73.98 -26.81 -21.91
CA MET A 69 -73.63 -27.53 -20.69
C MET A 69 -74.22 -26.86 -19.45
N ASP A 70 -74.76 -27.68 -18.56
CA ASP A 70 -75.17 -27.28 -17.21
C ASP A 70 -73.96 -27.25 -16.26
N VAL A 71 -74.04 -26.46 -15.19
CA VAL A 71 -73.01 -26.35 -14.16
C VAL A 71 -73.61 -26.65 -12.78
N ILE A 72 -73.09 -27.68 -12.13
CA ILE A 72 -73.31 -27.95 -10.71
C ILE A 72 -72.24 -27.20 -9.93
N ILE A 73 -72.66 -26.18 -9.17
CA ILE A 73 -71.79 -25.49 -8.22
C ILE A 73 -71.63 -26.41 -7.00
N ASP A 74 -70.48 -27.08 -6.89
CA ASP A 74 -70.16 -27.99 -5.81
C ASP A 74 -69.34 -27.28 -4.72
N LEU A 75 -69.89 -27.19 -3.51
CA LEU A 75 -69.15 -26.68 -2.37
C LEU A 75 -68.24 -27.77 -1.77
N HIS A 76 -66.96 -27.75 -2.13
CA HIS A 76 -66.06 -28.88 -1.99
C HIS A 76 -65.36 -28.98 -0.62
N ASN A 77 -66.15 -29.04 0.46
CA ASN A 77 -65.70 -28.68 1.81
C ASN A 77 -65.86 -29.73 2.92
N TYR A 78 -66.32 -30.94 2.60
CA TYR A 78 -66.43 -32.07 3.54
C TYR A 78 -67.28 -31.80 4.79
N GLY A 79 -68.23 -30.89 4.69
CA GLY A 79 -69.08 -30.44 5.80
C GLY A 79 -68.39 -29.49 6.78
N SER A 80 -67.34 -28.79 6.35
CA SER A 80 -66.52 -27.94 7.22
C SER A 80 -66.18 -26.58 6.61
N TYR A 81 -65.83 -25.61 7.46
CA TYR A 81 -65.20 -24.35 7.07
C TYR A 81 -63.99 -24.12 7.98
N ALA A 82 -62.84 -23.80 7.40
CA ALA A 82 -61.57 -23.64 8.09
C ALA A 82 -61.25 -24.82 9.04
N GLY A 83 -61.56 -26.04 8.61
CA GLY A 83 -61.37 -27.28 9.37
C GLY A 83 -62.38 -27.53 10.51
N HIS A 84 -63.38 -26.67 10.68
CA HIS A 84 -64.42 -26.84 11.69
C HIS A 84 -65.74 -27.30 11.08
N LEU A 85 -66.28 -28.42 11.57
CA LEU A 85 -67.53 -29.01 11.09
C LEU A 85 -68.73 -28.07 11.30
N ILE A 86 -69.66 -28.10 10.36
CA ILE A 86 -70.93 -27.39 10.43
C ILE A 86 -71.72 -27.88 11.66
N GLY A 87 -72.32 -26.93 12.39
CA GLY A 87 -73.05 -27.18 13.63
C GLY A 87 -72.22 -26.95 14.90
N THR A 88 -70.91 -26.74 14.76
CA THR A 88 -70.05 -26.28 15.85
C THR A 88 -70.22 -24.78 16.12
N ALA A 89 -69.65 -24.28 17.21
CA ALA A 89 -69.65 -22.85 17.52
C ALA A 89 -68.85 -22.03 16.50
N GLN A 90 -67.79 -22.61 15.95
CA GLN A 90 -66.89 -22.00 14.96
C GLN A 90 -67.53 -21.93 13.58
N THR A 91 -68.28 -22.97 13.19
CA THR A 91 -69.01 -23.04 11.91
C THR A 91 -70.49 -23.32 12.17
N PRO A 92 -71.28 -22.31 12.60
CA PRO A 92 -72.70 -22.50 12.87
C PRO A 92 -73.50 -22.78 11.59
N VAL A 93 -74.59 -23.55 11.70
CA VAL A 93 -75.54 -23.83 10.58
C VAL A 93 -75.99 -22.57 9.84
N LYS A 94 -76.22 -21.46 10.56
CA LYS A 94 -76.61 -20.17 9.97
C LYS A 94 -75.56 -19.60 9.01
N ALA A 95 -74.28 -19.90 9.19
CA ALA A 95 -73.24 -19.42 8.30
C ALA A 95 -73.25 -20.20 6.97
N PHE A 96 -73.53 -21.49 7.02
CA PHE A 96 -73.76 -22.33 5.83
C PHE A 96 -75.00 -21.87 5.05
N ALA A 97 -76.08 -21.55 5.76
CA ALA A 97 -77.28 -20.99 5.14
C ALA A 97 -77.05 -19.60 4.52
N ASP A 98 -76.28 -18.72 5.18
CA ASP A 98 -75.91 -17.41 4.62
C ASP A 98 -75.11 -17.57 3.33
N PHE A 99 -74.11 -18.47 3.31
CA PHE A 99 -73.34 -18.76 2.10
C PHE A 99 -74.25 -19.16 0.93
N TRP A 100 -75.10 -20.16 1.15
CA TRP A 100 -76.00 -20.66 0.10
C TRP A 100 -77.05 -19.64 -0.34
N GLY A 101 -77.55 -18.81 0.58
CA GLY A 101 -78.43 -17.69 0.23
C GLY A 101 -77.74 -16.67 -0.69
N ARG A 102 -76.44 -16.42 -0.51
CA ARG A 102 -75.65 -15.52 -1.37
C ARG A 102 -75.37 -16.15 -2.73
N MET A 103 -74.91 -17.40 -2.77
CA MET A 103 -74.67 -18.11 -4.03
C MET A 103 -75.94 -18.22 -4.86
N ALA A 104 -77.07 -18.52 -4.23
CA ALA A 104 -78.37 -18.56 -4.89
C ALA A 104 -78.80 -17.19 -5.45
N ALA A 105 -78.49 -16.09 -4.74
CA ALA A 105 -78.81 -14.75 -5.22
C ALA A 105 -78.04 -14.38 -6.51
N GLU A 106 -76.81 -14.87 -6.66
CA GLU A 106 -75.97 -14.68 -7.84
C GLU A 106 -76.51 -15.45 -9.06
N PHE A 107 -76.99 -16.69 -8.88
CA PHE A 107 -77.35 -17.60 -9.97
C PHE A 107 -78.84 -17.90 -10.16
N LYS A 108 -79.74 -17.20 -9.44
CA LYS A 108 -81.20 -17.47 -9.48
C LYS A 108 -81.85 -17.35 -10.87
N ASN A 109 -81.22 -16.65 -11.81
CA ASN A 109 -81.74 -16.47 -13.17
C ASN A 109 -81.06 -17.38 -14.20
N ASP A 110 -80.02 -18.11 -13.80
CA ASP A 110 -79.24 -19.00 -14.66
C ASP A 110 -79.86 -20.39 -14.60
N ALA A 111 -80.55 -20.77 -15.68
CA ALA A 111 -81.31 -22.02 -15.75
C ALA A 111 -80.38 -23.25 -15.87
N ASN A 112 -79.16 -23.04 -16.34
CA ASN A 112 -78.13 -24.07 -16.46
C ASN A 112 -77.37 -24.32 -15.14
N VAL A 113 -77.75 -23.67 -14.02
CA VAL A 113 -77.07 -23.83 -12.73
C VAL A 113 -77.86 -24.73 -11.79
N SER A 114 -77.16 -25.67 -11.14
CA SER A 114 -77.65 -26.45 -10.00
C SER A 114 -76.73 -26.30 -8.79
N PHE A 115 -77.25 -26.53 -7.59
CA PHE A 115 -76.52 -26.30 -6.35
C PHE A 115 -76.18 -27.62 -5.64
N GLY A 116 -74.91 -28.03 -5.69
CA GLY A 116 -74.35 -29.14 -4.92
C GLY A 116 -74.00 -28.69 -3.52
N LEU A 117 -74.85 -29.01 -2.54
CA LEU A 117 -74.82 -28.37 -1.22
C LEU A 117 -73.49 -28.53 -0.48
N MET A 118 -72.87 -29.70 -0.59
CA MET A 118 -71.63 -30.01 0.11
C MET A 118 -71.03 -31.31 -0.41
N ASN A 119 -69.79 -31.28 -0.86
CA ASN A 119 -69.02 -32.49 -1.14
C ASN A 119 -68.78 -33.30 0.14
N GLU A 120 -69.17 -34.57 0.14
CA GLU A 120 -68.79 -35.60 1.12
C GLU A 120 -68.79 -35.16 2.62
N PRO A 121 -69.94 -34.72 3.18
CA PRO A 121 -70.05 -34.31 4.59
C PRO A 121 -69.54 -35.35 5.60
N GLN A 122 -68.66 -34.92 6.50
CA GLN A 122 -68.09 -35.76 7.57
C GLN A 122 -68.74 -35.53 8.95
N LEU A 123 -70.01 -35.08 8.97
CA LEU A 123 -70.73 -34.93 10.22
C LEU A 123 -70.97 -36.30 10.87
N ALA A 124 -71.15 -36.31 12.20
CA ALA A 124 -71.23 -37.54 12.98
C ALA A 124 -72.41 -38.47 12.59
N SER A 125 -73.46 -37.92 11.98
CA SER A 125 -74.65 -38.66 11.55
C SER A 125 -75.49 -37.84 10.57
N ALA A 126 -76.35 -38.50 9.79
CA ALA A 126 -77.31 -37.81 8.93
C ALA A 126 -78.27 -36.91 9.73
N GLY A 127 -78.59 -37.29 10.98
CA GLY A 127 -79.37 -36.45 11.90
C GLY A 127 -78.69 -35.13 12.28
N ALA A 128 -77.36 -35.12 12.38
CA ALA A 128 -76.60 -33.88 12.60
C ALA A 128 -76.51 -33.01 11.33
N TRP A 129 -76.60 -33.62 10.15
CA TRP A 129 -76.54 -32.95 8.86
C TRP A 129 -77.86 -32.32 8.42
N LEU A 130 -78.98 -32.99 8.65
CA LEU A 130 -80.31 -32.56 8.21
C LEU A 130 -80.67 -31.09 8.56
N PRO A 131 -80.35 -30.55 9.76
CA PRO A 131 -80.62 -29.15 10.07
C PRO A 131 -79.87 -28.17 9.15
N ALA A 132 -78.65 -28.50 8.75
CA ALA A 132 -77.85 -27.67 7.84
C ALA A 132 -78.41 -27.72 6.42
N VAL A 133 -78.81 -28.90 5.93
CA VAL A 133 -79.49 -29.09 4.64
C VAL A 133 -80.75 -28.22 4.57
N ASN A 134 -81.66 -28.36 5.54
CA ASN A 134 -82.91 -27.59 5.56
C ASN A 134 -82.67 -26.08 5.65
N ALA A 135 -81.66 -25.64 6.41
CA ALA A 135 -81.32 -24.23 6.50
C ALA A 135 -80.79 -23.68 5.17
N ALA A 136 -79.94 -24.43 4.46
CA ALA A 136 -79.45 -24.06 3.14
C ALA A 136 -80.57 -24.03 2.09
N VAL A 137 -81.40 -25.09 2.01
CA VAL A 137 -82.55 -25.14 1.09
C VAL A 137 -83.48 -23.93 1.31
N SER A 138 -83.82 -23.65 2.56
CA SER A 138 -84.65 -22.49 2.92
C SER A 138 -84.01 -21.17 2.47
N ALA A 139 -82.71 -20.98 2.70
CA ALA A 139 -82.00 -19.77 2.28
C ALA A 139 -81.91 -19.62 0.75
N ILE A 140 -81.66 -20.71 0.03
CA ILE A 140 -81.62 -20.73 -1.45
C ILE A 140 -82.97 -20.30 -2.01
N ARG A 141 -84.06 -20.93 -1.55
CA ARG A 141 -85.41 -20.59 -2.02
C ARG A 141 -85.80 -19.16 -1.61
N ALA A 142 -85.43 -18.71 -0.41
CA ALA A 142 -85.67 -17.34 0.03
C ALA A 142 -84.90 -16.28 -0.79
N ALA A 143 -83.76 -16.63 -1.38
CA ALA A 143 -83.01 -15.76 -2.29
C ALA A 143 -83.66 -15.62 -3.68
N GLY A 144 -84.68 -16.43 -3.98
CA GLY A 144 -85.45 -16.41 -5.23
C GLY A 144 -85.06 -17.47 -6.26
N ALA A 145 -84.07 -18.32 -5.96
CA ALA A 145 -83.70 -19.44 -6.80
C ALA A 145 -84.73 -20.58 -6.67
N THR A 146 -85.80 -20.51 -7.47
CA THR A 146 -86.97 -21.41 -7.40
C THR A 146 -86.98 -22.49 -8.47
N SER A 147 -86.19 -22.34 -9.54
CA SER A 147 -86.09 -23.31 -10.63
C SER A 147 -84.86 -24.21 -10.52
N GLN A 148 -83.79 -23.75 -9.89
CA GLN A 148 -82.53 -24.49 -9.77
C GLN A 148 -82.72 -25.77 -8.96
N GLU A 149 -82.13 -26.87 -9.44
CA GLU A 149 -82.08 -28.14 -8.72
C GLU A 149 -81.09 -28.03 -7.55
N ILE A 150 -81.42 -28.65 -6.42
CA ILE A 150 -80.54 -28.72 -5.25
C ILE A 150 -80.13 -30.17 -5.03
N LEU A 151 -78.83 -30.42 -5.16
CA LEU A 151 -78.20 -31.71 -4.93
C LEU A 151 -77.83 -31.81 -3.44
N VAL A 152 -78.41 -32.79 -2.76
CA VAL A 152 -78.25 -33.02 -1.33
C VAL A 152 -77.42 -34.28 -1.11
N SER A 153 -76.21 -34.10 -0.61
CA SER A 153 -75.34 -35.19 -0.18
C SER A 153 -75.79 -35.81 1.15
N GLY A 154 -75.46 -37.09 1.34
CA GLY A 154 -75.49 -37.78 2.62
C GLY A 154 -74.23 -37.54 3.46
N THR A 155 -74.19 -38.13 4.65
CA THR A 155 -72.94 -38.29 5.41
C THR A 155 -72.19 -39.55 4.96
N TYR A 156 -71.08 -39.89 5.63
CA TYR A 156 -70.27 -41.09 5.30
C TYR A 156 -69.63 -41.05 3.90
N TRP A 157 -69.08 -39.89 3.54
CA TRP A 157 -68.46 -39.65 2.22
C TRP A 157 -69.42 -39.82 1.06
N ASP A 158 -70.71 -39.62 1.32
CA ASP A 158 -71.76 -39.73 0.32
C ASP A 158 -71.83 -41.08 -0.41
N GLY A 159 -71.32 -42.14 0.22
CA GLY A 159 -71.09 -43.42 -0.44
C GLY A 159 -72.38 -44.13 -0.85
N ALA A 160 -72.57 -44.36 -2.15
CA ALA A 160 -73.72 -45.11 -2.66
C ALA A 160 -73.81 -46.54 -2.06
N HIS A 161 -72.66 -47.22 -1.95
CA HIS A 161 -72.56 -48.60 -1.42
C HIS A 161 -73.10 -48.79 0.00
N ASN A 162 -73.08 -47.75 0.84
CA ASN A 162 -73.46 -47.83 2.24
C ASN A 162 -74.71 -47.00 2.59
N TRP A 163 -75.34 -46.33 1.61
CA TRP A 163 -76.48 -45.45 1.84
C TRP A 163 -77.62 -46.12 2.61
N THR A 164 -78.02 -47.32 2.21
CA THR A 164 -79.12 -48.09 2.84
C THR A 164 -78.69 -48.79 4.14
N GLN A 165 -77.40 -48.81 4.44
CA GLN A 165 -76.83 -49.41 5.65
C GLN A 165 -76.57 -48.39 6.77
N THR A 166 -76.69 -47.10 6.46
CA THR A 166 -76.45 -45.98 7.37
C THR A 166 -77.74 -45.24 7.69
N ASP A 167 -77.65 -44.20 8.54
CA ASP A 167 -78.80 -43.37 8.86
C ASP A 167 -79.19 -42.40 7.73
N ASN A 168 -78.40 -42.29 6.64
CA ASN A 168 -78.76 -41.52 5.43
C ASN A 168 -80.16 -41.89 4.91
N ALA A 169 -80.39 -43.18 4.65
CA ALA A 169 -81.66 -43.68 4.11
C ALA A 169 -82.87 -43.46 5.04
N SER A 170 -82.66 -43.53 6.36
CA SER A 170 -83.75 -43.41 7.35
C SER A 170 -83.98 -41.98 7.85
N VAL A 171 -82.99 -41.10 7.74
CA VAL A 171 -83.09 -39.71 8.19
C VAL A 171 -83.33 -38.77 7.01
N LEU A 172 -82.39 -38.67 6.07
CA LEU A 172 -82.52 -37.78 4.90
C LEU A 172 -83.61 -38.29 3.95
N GLY A 173 -83.68 -39.61 3.81
CA GLY A 173 -84.67 -40.32 2.99
C GLY A 173 -86.10 -40.33 3.52
N THR A 174 -86.33 -39.92 4.77
CA THR A 174 -87.68 -39.88 5.33
C THR A 174 -88.51 -38.82 4.61
N LYS A 175 -89.69 -39.21 4.10
CA LYS A 175 -90.59 -38.30 3.40
C LYS A 175 -90.91 -37.06 4.25
N GLY A 176 -90.58 -35.88 3.72
CA GLY A 176 -90.77 -34.59 4.39
C GLY A 176 -89.66 -34.21 5.39
N ALA A 177 -88.58 -34.99 5.51
CA ALA A 177 -87.43 -34.62 6.32
C ALA A 177 -86.69 -33.41 5.75
N ILE A 178 -86.44 -33.42 4.43
CA ILE A 178 -85.96 -32.26 3.68
C ILE A 178 -87.18 -31.48 3.17
N VAL A 179 -87.25 -30.19 3.49
CA VAL A 179 -88.37 -29.32 3.16
C VAL A 179 -87.94 -28.34 2.07
N ASP A 180 -88.24 -28.70 0.82
CA ASP A 180 -88.11 -27.80 -0.33
C ASP A 180 -89.49 -27.38 -0.86
N PRO A 181 -89.87 -26.10 -0.74
CA PRO A 181 -91.10 -25.57 -1.35
C PRO A 181 -91.22 -25.77 -2.86
N SER A 182 -90.11 -25.97 -3.58
CA SER A 182 -90.10 -26.17 -5.03
C SER A 182 -90.09 -27.64 -5.46
N ASP A 183 -90.02 -28.57 -4.48
CA ASP A 183 -89.96 -30.03 -4.70
C ASP A 183 -88.89 -30.45 -5.75
N ASN A 184 -87.74 -29.77 -5.77
CA ASN A 184 -86.69 -29.97 -6.76
C ASN A 184 -85.35 -30.36 -6.10
N ILE A 185 -85.41 -31.44 -5.31
CA ILE A 185 -84.26 -32.08 -4.65
C ILE A 185 -83.82 -33.32 -5.42
N VAL A 186 -82.51 -33.55 -5.46
CA VAL A 186 -81.87 -34.80 -5.90
C VAL A 186 -80.86 -35.21 -4.84
N PHE A 187 -80.75 -36.50 -4.52
CA PHE A 187 -79.68 -36.99 -3.66
C PHE A 187 -78.42 -37.21 -4.48
N GLU A 188 -77.38 -36.45 -4.16
CA GLU A 188 -76.04 -36.72 -4.67
C GLU A 188 -75.47 -37.91 -3.90
N VAL A 189 -74.75 -38.80 -4.60
CA VAL A 189 -73.96 -39.88 -4.02
C VAL A 189 -72.69 -40.11 -4.83
N HIS A 190 -71.66 -40.68 -4.20
CA HIS A 190 -70.37 -40.97 -4.81
C HIS A 190 -70.08 -42.48 -4.82
N GLN A 191 -69.32 -42.94 -5.82
CA GLN A 191 -68.90 -44.34 -5.87
C GLN A 191 -67.57 -44.58 -6.60
N TYR A 192 -66.57 -45.02 -5.85
CA TYR A 192 -65.32 -45.57 -6.40
C TYR A 192 -65.32 -47.10 -6.42
N LEU A 193 -64.48 -47.72 -7.25
CA LEU A 193 -64.51 -49.15 -7.58
C LEU A 193 -63.39 -49.99 -6.93
N ASP A 194 -62.46 -49.33 -6.25
CA ASP A 194 -61.42 -49.93 -5.41
C ASP A 194 -61.99 -50.34 -4.05
N ASP A 195 -61.30 -50.09 -2.94
CA ASP A 195 -61.83 -50.27 -1.57
C ASP A 195 -62.91 -49.24 -1.18
N THR A 196 -63.49 -48.52 -2.16
CA THR A 196 -64.45 -47.40 -2.09
C THR A 196 -63.83 -46.03 -1.87
N SER A 197 -62.49 -45.94 -1.72
CA SER A 197 -61.80 -44.68 -1.42
C SER A 197 -61.40 -43.86 -2.64
N GLY A 198 -61.31 -44.47 -3.83
CA GLY A 198 -60.84 -43.79 -5.04
C GLY A 198 -59.34 -43.50 -5.06
N LYS A 199 -58.55 -44.23 -4.29
CA LYS A 199 -57.11 -43.98 -4.09
C LYS A 199 -56.20 -45.01 -4.76
N HIS A 200 -56.78 -46.04 -5.38
CA HIS A 200 -56.01 -47.10 -6.01
C HIS A 200 -56.39 -47.35 -7.47
N GLU A 201 -55.43 -47.81 -8.27
CA GLU A 201 -55.67 -48.11 -9.69
C GLU A 201 -56.50 -49.38 -9.94
N TRP A 202 -56.54 -50.28 -8.97
CA TRP A 202 -57.25 -51.56 -9.11
C TRP A 202 -58.75 -51.40 -8.82
N VAL A 203 -59.57 -52.27 -9.42
CA VAL A 203 -61.00 -52.41 -9.09
C VAL A 203 -61.25 -53.80 -8.51
N VAL A 204 -62.23 -53.95 -7.61
CA VAL A 204 -62.49 -55.25 -6.95
C VAL A 204 -62.86 -56.36 -7.95
N SER A 205 -63.70 -56.01 -8.93
CA SER A 205 -64.16 -56.91 -9.99
C SER A 205 -64.69 -56.10 -11.17
N GLU A 206 -64.94 -56.77 -12.30
CA GLU A 206 -65.60 -56.17 -13.48
C GLU A 206 -67.06 -55.74 -13.20
N THR A 207 -67.68 -56.24 -12.13
CA THR A 207 -69.10 -56.00 -11.79
C THR A 207 -69.29 -55.11 -10.57
N ILE A 208 -68.22 -54.73 -9.87
CA ILE A 208 -68.30 -54.10 -8.55
C ILE A 208 -69.11 -52.80 -8.54
N GLY A 209 -69.04 -52.00 -9.62
CA GLY A 209 -69.86 -50.78 -9.73
C GLY A 209 -71.35 -51.07 -9.69
N VAL A 210 -71.79 -52.09 -10.44
CA VAL A 210 -73.20 -52.54 -10.47
C VAL A 210 -73.64 -53.02 -9.08
N GLU A 211 -72.83 -53.85 -8.44
CA GLU A 211 -73.13 -54.41 -7.11
C GLU A 211 -73.31 -53.31 -6.06
N ARG A 212 -72.45 -52.28 -6.08
CA ARG A 212 -72.48 -51.17 -5.11
C ARG A 212 -73.65 -50.21 -5.32
N LEU A 213 -74.11 -50.03 -6.56
CA LEU A 213 -75.23 -49.13 -6.87
C LEU A 213 -76.61 -49.79 -6.76
N THR A 214 -76.68 -51.12 -6.75
CA THR A 214 -77.96 -51.85 -6.78
C THR A 214 -78.87 -51.49 -5.60
N ALA A 215 -78.36 -51.53 -4.37
CA ALA A 215 -79.19 -51.34 -3.18
C ALA A 215 -79.79 -49.93 -3.08
N ILE A 216 -79.01 -48.88 -3.39
CA ILE A 216 -79.51 -47.50 -3.37
C ILE A 216 -80.49 -47.23 -4.53
N THR A 217 -80.28 -47.86 -5.69
CA THR A 217 -81.18 -47.72 -6.85
C THR A 217 -82.58 -48.21 -6.50
N GLU A 218 -82.70 -49.39 -5.87
CA GLU A 218 -84.01 -49.90 -5.43
C GLU A 218 -84.60 -49.04 -4.32
N TRP A 219 -83.80 -48.58 -3.35
CA TRP A 219 -84.26 -47.66 -2.31
C TRP A 219 -84.81 -46.35 -2.89
N ALA A 220 -84.16 -45.77 -3.90
CA ALA A 220 -84.62 -44.54 -4.54
C ALA A 220 -85.98 -44.76 -5.24
N ARG A 221 -86.13 -45.91 -5.91
CA ARG A 221 -87.39 -46.29 -6.57
C ARG A 221 -88.53 -46.49 -5.57
N GLU A 222 -88.25 -47.13 -4.44
CA GLU A 222 -89.23 -47.36 -3.37
C GLU A 222 -89.67 -46.06 -2.67
N THR A 223 -88.75 -45.11 -2.52
CA THR A 223 -89.01 -43.84 -1.84
C THR A 223 -89.51 -42.73 -2.77
N GLY A 224 -89.41 -42.92 -4.09
CA GLY A 224 -89.66 -41.89 -5.09
C GLY A 224 -88.55 -40.82 -5.15
N SER A 225 -87.35 -41.16 -4.67
CA SER A 225 -86.19 -40.27 -4.65
C SER A 225 -85.48 -40.27 -6.01
N ARG A 226 -84.83 -39.15 -6.33
CA ARG A 226 -83.95 -39.00 -7.49
C ARG A 226 -82.49 -39.06 -7.04
N LEU A 227 -81.63 -39.69 -7.82
CA LEU A 227 -80.20 -39.88 -7.54
C LEU A 227 -79.33 -39.22 -8.61
N TYR A 228 -78.25 -38.58 -8.19
CA TYR A 228 -77.15 -38.11 -9.04
C TYR A 228 -75.84 -38.73 -8.57
N LEU A 229 -75.07 -39.35 -9.46
CA LEU A 229 -73.75 -39.90 -9.11
C LEU A 229 -72.68 -38.81 -9.26
N GLY A 230 -72.42 -38.04 -8.21
CA GLY A 230 -71.56 -36.84 -8.22
C GLY A 230 -70.09 -37.12 -8.57
N GLU A 231 -69.58 -38.27 -8.14
CA GLU A 231 -68.21 -38.71 -8.42
C GLU A 231 -68.11 -40.22 -8.62
N PHE A 232 -67.31 -40.58 -9.62
CA PHE A 232 -66.81 -41.93 -9.87
C PHE A 232 -65.59 -41.87 -10.78
N GLY A 233 -64.62 -42.75 -10.62
CA GLY A 233 -63.39 -42.76 -11.41
C GLY A 233 -62.74 -44.13 -11.46
N VAL A 234 -61.98 -44.39 -12.54
CA VAL A 234 -61.21 -45.62 -12.72
C VAL A 234 -59.88 -45.35 -13.41
N ALA A 235 -58.88 -46.18 -13.14
CA ALA A 235 -57.58 -46.07 -13.79
C ALA A 235 -57.61 -46.68 -15.20
N ASN A 236 -56.62 -46.33 -16.02
CA ASN A 236 -56.44 -46.91 -17.35
C ASN A 236 -55.87 -48.34 -17.28
N ASN A 237 -56.71 -49.32 -16.93
CA ASN A 237 -56.39 -50.73 -17.07
C ASN A 237 -57.61 -51.56 -17.51
N PRO A 238 -57.42 -52.75 -18.11
CA PRO A 238 -58.51 -53.48 -18.76
C PRO A 238 -59.71 -53.78 -17.84
N THR A 239 -59.46 -54.30 -16.63
CA THR A 239 -60.54 -54.65 -15.68
C THR A 239 -61.29 -53.40 -15.22
N ALA A 240 -60.58 -52.31 -14.97
CA ALA A 240 -61.16 -51.05 -14.54
C ALA A 240 -62.04 -50.40 -15.62
N LEU A 241 -61.61 -50.44 -16.89
CA LEU A 241 -62.39 -49.94 -18.02
C LEU A 241 -63.66 -50.78 -18.28
N ILE A 242 -63.59 -52.11 -18.09
CA ILE A 242 -64.78 -52.98 -18.16
C ILE A 242 -65.75 -52.63 -17.02
N ALA A 243 -65.26 -52.47 -15.80
CA ALA A 243 -66.08 -52.11 -14.65
C ALA A 243 -66.76 -50.74 -14.81
N LEU A 244 -66.06 -49.76 -15.37
CA LEU A 244 -66.62 -48.46 -15.74
C LEU A 244 -67.76 -48.61 -16.74
N GLY A 245 -67.56 -49.35 -17.83
CA GLY A 245 -68.60 -49.58 -18.83
C GLY A 245 -69.82 -50.30 -18.26
N ASN A 246 -69.62 -51.31 -17.41
CA ASN A 246 -70.72 -52.02 -16.74
C ASN A 246 -71.52 -51.10 -15.80
N MET A 247 -70.84 -50.24 -15.04
CA MET A 247 -71.48 -49.27 -14.15
C MET A 247 -72.29 -48.23 -14.94
N LEU A 248 -71.73 -47.66 -16.02
CA LEU A 248 -72.42 -46.68 -16.86
C LEU A 248 -73.64 -47.29 -17.58
N ASN A 249 -73.52 -48.54 -18.04
CA ASN A 249 -74.67 -49.30 -18.57
C ASN A 249 -75.77 -49.49 -17.52
N PHE A 250 -75.40 -49.78 -16.26
CA PHE A 250 -76.35 -49.92 -15.17
C PHE A 250 -77.07 -48.61 -14.86
N LEU A 251 -76.35 -47.48 -14.80
CA LEU A 251 -76.96 -46.15 -14.63
C LEU A 251 -77.94 -45.82 -15.76
N ALA A 252 -77.51 -46.04 -17.01
CA ALA A 252 -78.36 -45.81 -18.18
C ALA A 252 -79.63 -46.69 -18.19
N ALA A 253 -79.53 -47.94 -17.72
CA ALA A 253 -80.67 -48.85 -17.61
C ALA A 253 -81.64 -48.51 -16.46
N ASN A 254 -81.22 -47.69 -15.48
CA ASN A 254 -82.00 -47.27 -14.32
C ASN A 254 -82.24 -45.76 -14.31
N SER A 255 -82.43 -45.16 -15.49
CA SER A 255 -82.65 -43.72 -15.66
C SER A 255 -83.99 -43.23 -15.12
N ASP A 256 -84.83 -44.11 -14.59
CA ASP A 256 -86.06 -43.74 -13.88
C ASP A 256 -85.77 -43.11 -12.51
N VAL A 257 -84.62 -43.43 -11.90
CA VAL A 257 -84.18 -42.86 -10.62
C VAL A 257 -82.82 -42.14 -10.71
N TRP A 258 -81.94 -42.55 -11.63
CA TRP A 258 -80.65 -41.88 -11.86
C TRP A 258 -80.80 -40.75 -12.88
N VAL A 259 -80.73 -39.50 -12.43
CA VAL A 259 -80.92 -38.32 -13.29
C VAL A 259 -79.64 -37.90 -14.02
N GLY A 260 -78.48 -38.33 -13.53
CA GLY A 260 -77.19 -38.06 -14.13
C GLY A 260 -76.01 -38.60 -13.32
N ALA A 261 -74.81 -38.38 -13.85
CA ALA A 261 -73.56 -38.75 -13.20
C ALA A 261 -72.43 -37.81 -13.65
N ALA A 262 -71.44 -37.51 -12.80
CA ALA A 262 -70.24 -36.77 -13.20
C ALA A 262 -68.96 -37.55 -12.91
N TYR A 263 -68.14 -37.77 -13.93
CA TYR A 263 -66.88 -38.50 -13.79
C TYR A 263 -65.85 -37.69 -13.00
N TRP A 264 -65.07 -38.34 -12.13
CA TRP A 264 -63.95 -37.76 -11.39
C TRP A 264 -62.61 -38.25 -11.99
N ALA A 265 -61.80 -37.41 -12.61
CA ALA A 265 -62.02 -35.98 -12.88
C ALA A 265 -61.25 -35.52 -14.12
N ALA A 266 -61.45 -34.26 -14.48
CA ALA A 266 -60.62 -33.50 -15.39
C ALA A 266 -60.28 -32.14 -14.76
N GLY A 267 -59.63 -31.26 -15.51
CA GLY A 267 -59.16 -29.95 -15.08
C GLY A 267 -57.64 -29.82 -15.06
N LYS A 268 -57.17 -28.59 -14.87
CA LYS A 268 -55.74 -28.26 -14.98
C LYS A 268 -54.99 -28.70 -13.73
N GLY A 269 -53.85 -29.39 -13.91
CA GLY A 269 -52.91 -29.68 -12.82
C GLY A 269 -52.94 -31.12 -12.29
N TRP A 270 -53.72 -32.02 -12.92
CA TRP A 270 -53.78 -33.43 -12.52
C TRP A 270 -52.54 -34.25 -12.88
N GLN A 271 -51.68 -33.78 -13.81
CA GLN A 271 -50.46 -34.48 -14.24
C GLN A 271 -50.74 -35.95 -14.58
N ASP A 272 -50.03 -36.89 -13.96
CA ASP A 272 -50.13 -38.34 -14.13
C ASP A 272 -51.19 -38.99 -13.22
N TYR A 273 -52.12 -38.22 -12.66
CA TYR A 273 -53.18 -38.76 -11.81
C TYR A 273 -54.00 -39.83 -12.55
N MET A 274 -54.06 -41.01 -11.93
CA MET A 274 -54.59 -42.24 -12.52
C MET A 274 -56.02 -42.15 -13.08
N TYR A 275 -56.87 -41.28 -12.55
CA TYR A 275 -58.25 -41.12 -13.00
C TYR A 275 -58.46 -39.91 -13.92
N SER A 276 -57.44 -39.09 -14.17
CA SER A 276 -57.58 -37.89 -14.99
C SER A 276 -58.04 -38.23 -16.41
N VAL A 277 -59.07 -37.53 -16.86
CA VAL A 277 -59.52 -37.53 -18.26
C VAL A 277 -59.40 -36.16 -18.92
N GLU A 278 -58.60 -35.27 -18.33
CA GLU A 278 -58.23 -34.00 -18.96
C GLU A 278 -57.56 -34.29 -20.30
N PRO A 279 -58.06 -33.75 -21.43
CA PRO A 279 -57.49 -34.04 -22.73
C PRO A 279 -56.06 -33.54 -22.86
N ASN A 280 -55.16 -34.40 -23.36
CA ASN A 280 -53.80 -33.97 -23.70
C ASN A 280 -53.86 -32.86 -24.76
N HIS A 281 -53.16 -31.76 -24.48
CA HIS A 281 -53.22 -30.53 -25.26
C HIS A 281 -54.64 -29.99 -25.52
N GLY A 282 -55.63 -30.24 -24.65
CA GLY A 282 -56.99 -29.76 -24.86
C GLY A 282 -57.73 -30.43 -26.02
N ILE A 283 -57.21 -31.51 -26.61
CA ILE A 283 -57.80 -32.13 -27.82
C ILE A 283 -57.62 -33.65 -27.94
N LEU A 284 -56.55 -34.22 -27.39
CA LEU A 284 -56.27 -35.66 -27.47
C LEU A 284 -56.90 -36.42 -26.30
N ASP A 285 -57.51 -37.56 -26.62
CA ASP A 285 -58.27 -38.33 -25.63
C ASP A 285 -57.38 -39.01 -24.60
N MET A 286 -57.84 -39.00 -23.34
CA MET A 286 -57.38 -39.97 -22.34
C MET A 286 -58.08 -41.32 -22.54
N PRO A 287 -57.46 -42.45 -22.17
CA PRO A 287 -57.97 -43.80 -22.49
C PRO A 287 -59.41 -44.09 -22.01
N GLN A 288 -59.78 -43.59 -20.82
CA GLN A 288 -61.13 -43.76 -20.27
C GLN A 288 -62.21 -43.07 -21.14
N MET A 289 -61.84 -42.04 -21.92
CA MET A 289 -62.77 -41.33 -22.80
C MET A 289 -63.41 -42.26 -23.84
N ALA A 290 -62.72 -43.31 -24.27
CA ALA A 290 -63.27 -44.29 -25.22
C ALA A 290 -64.47 -45.05 -24.64
N VAL A 291 -64.55 -45.21 -23.31
CA VAL A 291 -65.70 -45.80 -22.61
C VAL A 291 -66.74 -44.73 -22.30
N LEU A 292 -66.31 -43.57 -21.76
CA LEU A 292 -67.22 -42.49 -21.38
C LEU A 292 -68.04 -41.96 -22.56
N ALA A 293 -67.41 -41.75 -23.72
CA ALA A 293 -68.07 -41.23 -24.91
C ALA A 293 -69.23 -42.12 -25.39
N GLN A 294 -69.22 -43.43 -25.10
CA GLN A 294 -70.32 -44.34 -25.47
C GLN A 294 -71.62 -44.06 -24.69
N HIS A 295 -71.54 -43.30 -23.60
CA HIS A 295 -72.67 -42.97 -22.73
C HIS A 295 -73.07 -41.49 -22.78
N THR A 296 -72.42 -40.73 -23.66
CA THR A 296 -72.75 -39.34 -24.00
C THR A 296 -73.79 -39.28 -25.12
N ASP A 297 -74.33 -38.09 -25.40
CA ASP A 297 -75.25 -37.88 -26.52
C ASP A 297 -74.49 -37.69 -27.86
N THR A 298 -73.41 -38.44 -28.07
CA THR A 298 -72.64 -38.37 -29.32
C THR A 298 -73.03 -39.45 -30.31
N ARG A 299 -73.01 -39.10 -31.59
CA ARG A 299 -73.10 -40.03 -32.71
C ARG A 299 -71.91 -39.84 -33.64
N THR A 300 -71.36 -40.94 -34.13
CA THR A 300 -70.22 -40.91 -35.07
C THR A 300 -70.63 -41.41 -36.46
N VAL A 301 -70.07 -40.79 -37.50
CA VAL A 301 -70.21 -41.20 -38.90
C VAL A 301 -68.83 -41.38 -39.48
N ALA A 302 -68.50 -42.61 -39.90
CA ALA A 302 -67.23 -42.93 -40.53
C ALA A 302 -67.37 -43.00 -42.05
N LYS A 303 -66.39 -42.45 -42.77
CA LYS A 303 -66.31 -42.47 -44.24
C LYS A 303 -64.88 -42.77 -44.68
N THR A 304 -64.70 -43.80 -45.52
CA THR A 304 -63.41 -44.05 -46.16
C THR A 304 -63.15 -43.00 -47.26
N LEU A 305 -61.99 -42.35 -47.18
CA LEU A 305 -61.49 -41.37 -48.13
C LEU A 305 -60.83 -42.06 -49.34
N PRO A 306 -60.69 -41.38 -50.50
CA PRO A 306 -60.14 -41.98 -51.72
C PRO A 306 -58.71 -42.53 -51.60
N ASP A 307 -57.94 -42.03 -50.63
CA ASP A 307 -56.57 -42.44 -50.31
C ASP A 307 -56.50 -43.61 -49.31
N GLY A 308 -57.65 -44.15 -48.90
CA GLY A 308 -57.75 -45.26 -47.95
C GLY A 308 -57.76 -44.84 -46.47
N LEU A 309 -57.65 -43.54 -46.16
CA LEU A 309 -57.85 -43.02 -44.82
C LEU A 309 -59.33 -43.09 -44.41
N VAL A 310 -59.62 -43.01 -43.12
CA VAL A 310 -60.99 -42.95 -42.61
C VAL A 310 -61.22 -41.62 -41.93
N GLU A 311 -62.22 -40.89 -42.41
CA GLU A 311 -62.74 -39.70 -41.74
C GLU A 311 -63.86 -40.12 -40.78
N VAL A 312 -63.75 -39.72 -39.51
CA VAL A 312 -64.78 -39.95 -38.49
C VAL A 312 -65.29 -38.59 -38.03
N LEU A 313 -66.57 -38.33 -38.26
CA LEU A 313 -67.26 -37.13 -37.81
C LEU A 313 -68.08 -37.46 -36.57
N THR A 314 -67.84 -36.74 -35.48
CA THR A 314 -68.64 -36.82 -34.24
C THR A 314 -69.63 -35.67 -34.22
N PHE A 315 -70.89 -35.96 -33.90
CA PHE A 315 -71.96 -34.98 -33.72
C PHE A 315 -72.51 -35.12 -32.31
N VAL A 316 -72.93 -34.01 -31.70
CA VAL A 316 -73.57 -33.98 -30.38
C VAL A 316 -75.06 -33.74 -30.57
N GLY A 317 -75.88 -34.59 -29.94
CA GLY A 317 -77.33 -34.62 -30.08
C GLY A 317 -77.80 -34.65 -31.52
N ASP A 318 -78.84 -33.87 -31.80
CA ASP A 318 -79.45 -33.75 -33.14
C ASP A 318 -78.72 -32.74 -34.05
N SER A 319 -77.54 -32.26 -33.67
CA SER A 319 -76.79 -31.29 -34.48
C SER A 319 -76.47 -31.84 -35.88
N SER A 320 -76.63 -30.99 -36.89
CA SER A 320 -76.21 -31.26 -38.26
C SER A 320 -74.73 -30.98 -38.50
N SER A 321 -74.06 -30.30 -37.56
CA SER A 321 -72.65 -29.92 -37.64
C SER A 321 -71.82 -30.83 -36.75
N ALA A 322 -70.68 -31.29 -37.27
CA ALA A 322 -69.77 -32.12 -36.49
C ALA A 322 -69.05 -31.27 -35.43
N SER A 323 -68.98 -31.77 -34.20
CA SER A 323 -68.19 -31.20 -33.12
C SER A 323 -66.72 -31.63 -33.17
N ILE A 324 -66.44 -32.82 -33.73
CA ILE A 324 -65.10 -33.36 -33.92
C ILE A 324 -64.98 -33.96 -35.32
N ARG A 325 -63.86 -33.70 -35.98
CA ARG A 325 -63.43 -34.41 -37.19
C ARG A 325 -62.09 -35.08 -36.95
N ASP A 326 -62.10 -36.40 -36.98
CA ASP A 326 -60.90 -37.23 -36.94
C ASP A 326 -60.57 -37.75 -38.33
N VAL A 327 -59.29 -37.76 -38.68
CA VAL A 327 -58.76 -38.52 -39.81
C VAL A 327 -57.83 -39.57 -39.23
N VAL A 328 -58.14 -40.84 -39.50
CA VAL A 328 -57.39 -41.98 -38.99
C VAL A 328 -56.84 -42.82 -40.14
N ALA A 329 -55.70 -43.46 -39.89
CA ALA A 329 -55.11 -44.43 -40.79
C ALA A 329 -55.94 -45.74 -40.83
N ALA A 330 -55.67 -46.58 -41.82
CA ALA A 330 -56.38 -47.86 -42.00
C ALA A 330 -56.21 -48.84 -40.82
N ASP A 331 -55.16 -48.67 -40.00
CA ASP A 331 -54.91 -49.43 -38.77
C ASP A 331 -55.59 -48.84 -37.52
N GLY A 332 -56.32 -47.72 -37.67
CA GLY A 332 -57.04 -47.03 -36.60
C GLY A 332 -56.23 -45.94 -35.90
N ARG A 333 -54.97 -45.69 -36.27
CA ARG A 333 -54.14 -44.64 -35.66
C ARG A 333 -54.61 -43.24 -36.07
N LEU A 334 -54.75 -42.32 -35.11
CA LEU A 334 -55.10 -40.92 -35.36
C LEU A 334 -54.00 -40.21 -36.17
N LEU A 335 -54.38 -39.51 -37.24
CA LEU A 335 -53.51 -38.67 -38.06
C LEU A 335 -53.80 -37.19 -37.86
N SER A 336 -55.07 -36.81 -37.68
CA SER A 336 -55.43 -35.46 -37.30
C SER A 336 -56.77 -35.42 -36.60
N ARG A 337 -56.95 -34.46 -35.69
CA ARG A 337 -58.24 -34.12 -35.09
C ARG A 337 -58.51 -32.64 -35.22
N THR A 338 -59.76 -32.27 -35.47
CA THR A 338 -60.23 -30.89 -35.45
C THR A 338 -61.45 -30.79 -34.55
N LEU A 339 -61.43 -29.85 -33.61
CA LEU A 339 -62.56 -29.48 -32.76
C LEU A 339 -63.28 -28.27 -33.37
N PHE A 340 -64.61 -28.31 -33.30
CA PHE A 340 -65.49 -27.24 -33.76
C PHE A 340 -66.34 -26.73 -32.60
N ASP A 341 -66.63 -25.44 -32.62
CA ASP A 341 -67.66 -24.84 -31.77
C ASP A 341 -69.09 -25.19 -32.28
N PRO A 342 -70.14 -24.81 -31.53
CA PRO A 342 -71.53 -25.07 -31.94
C PRO A 342 -71.91 -24.45 -33.30
N GLU A 343 -71.21 -23.40 -33.75
CA GLU A 343 -71.39 -22.79 -35.07
C GLU A 343 -70.54 -23.43 -36.19
N ALA A 344 -69.93 -24.59 -35.94
CA ALA A 344 -69.06 -25.32 -36.87
C ALA A 344 -67.78 -24.58 -37.27
N ARG A 345 -67.27 -23.71 -36.40
CA ARG A 345 -66.00 -22.99 -36.58
C ARG A 345 -64.88 -23.69 -35.83
N VAL A 346 -63.70 -23.78 -36.45
CA VAL A 346 -62.54 -24.47 -35.85
C VAL A 346 -62.05 -23.71 -34.63
N THR A 347 -61.88 -24.41 -33.51
CA THR A 347 -61.31 -23.87 -32.27
C THR A 347 -59.90 -24.39 -32.01
N ARG A 348 -59.66 -25.68 -32.31
CA ARG A 348 -58.37 -26.33 -32.11
C ARG A 348 -58.20 -27.47 -33.11
N SER A 349 -56.97 -27.70 -33.57
CA SER A 349 -56.65 -28.86 -34.39
C SER A 349 -55.28 -29.42 -34.05
N VAL A 350 -55.12 -30.74 -34.14
CA VAL A 350 -53.84 -31.43 -34.02
C VAL A 350 -53.59 -32.28 -35.25
N GLU A 351 -52.36 -32.28 -35.73
CA GLU A 351 -51.88 -33.07 -36.88
C GLU A 351 -50.64 -33.86 -36.46
N VAL A 352 -50.66 -35.18 -36.67
CA VAL A 352 -49.52 -36.07 -36.48
C VAL A 352 -48.70 -36.08 -37.77
N ARG A 353 -47.50 -35.52 -37.72
CA ARG A 353 -46.60 -35.42 -38.88
C ARG A 353 -45.92 -36.76 -39.18
N SER A 354 -45.27 -36.83 -40.34
CA SER A 354 -44.57 -38.04 -40.79
C SER A 354 -43.42 -38.47 -39.88
N ASP A 355 -42.81 -37.53 -39.16
CA ASP A 355 -41.75 -37.74 -38.17
C ASP A 355 -42.31 -38.02 -36.75
N GLN A 356 -43.63 -38.25 -36.64
CA GLN A 356 -44.38 -38.44 -35.40
C GLN A 356 -44.46 -37.20 -34.49
N THR A 357 -43.96 -36.04 -34.91
CA THR A 357 -44.17 -34.79 -34.17
C THR A 357 -45.64 -34.35 -34.27
N LEU A 358 -46.16 -33.75 -33.21
CA LEU A 358 -47.52 -33.22 -33.17
C LEU A 358 -47.49 -31.73 -33.51
N LYS A 359 -48.30 -31.31 -34.48
CA LYS A 359 -48.57 -29.91 -34.74
C LYS A 359 -49.95 -29.55 -34.19
N LEU A 360 -49.97 -28.77 -33.13
CA LEU A 360 -51.16 -28.23 -32.51
C LEU A 360 -51.41 -26.80 -33.04
N SER A 361 -52.65 -26.50 -33.41
CA SER A 361 -53.08 -25.17 -33.83
C SER A 361 -54.26 -24.73 -32.98
N ILE A 362 -54.20 -23.52 -32.43
CA ILE A 362 -55.18 -22.96 -31.50
C ILE A 362 -55.74 -21.67 -32.10
N HIS A 363 -57.07 -21.55 -32.09
CA HIS A 363 -57.80 -20.43 -32.66
C HIS A 363 -58.55 -19.73 -31.51
N SER A 364 -58.01 -18.62 -31.02
CA SER A 364 -58.62 -17.89 -29.89
C SER A 364 -59.96 -17.27 -30.29
N VAL A 365 -60.09 -16.91 -31.57
CA VAL A 365 -61.36 -16.58 -32.20
C VAL A 365 -61.78 -17.75 -33.10
N PRO A 366 -62.88 -18.46 -32.79
CA PRO A 366 -63.30 -19.61 -33.59
C PRO A 366 -63.45 -19.27 -35.08
N GLY A 367 -62.84 -20.10 -35.94
CA GLY A 367 -62.89 -19.99 -37.41
C GLY A 367 -61.91 -19.00 -38.03
N SER A 368 -61.11 -18.29 -37.22
CA SER A 368 -60.01 -17.45 -37.70
C SER A 368 -58.78 -18.27 -38.10
N ALA A 369 -57.72 -17.61 -38.59
CA ALA A 369 -56.40 -18.26 -38.69
C ALA A 369 -55.89 -18.59 -37.29
N PRO A 370 -55.03 -19.62 -37.11
CA PRO A 370 -54.54 -19.97 -35.78
C PRO A 370 -53.65 -18.84 -35.24
N ASP A 371 -53.94 -18.38 -34.01
CA ASP A 371 -53.13 -17.39 -33.32
C ASP A 371 -51.91 -18.05 -32.65
N ILE A 372 -51.99 -19.36 -32.38
CA ILE A 372 -50.90 -20.13 -31.80
C ILE A 372 -50.73 -21.44 -32.57
N VAL A 373 -49.48 -21.77 -32.92
CA VAL A 373 -49.08 -23.07 -33.48
C VAL A 373 -47.93 -23.63 -32.65
N GLU A 374 -48.12 -24.82 -32.09
CA GLU A 374 -47.13 -25.50 -31.26
C GLU A 374 -46.72 -26.83 -31.89
N ILE A 375 -45.42 -27.14 -31.80
CA ILE A 375 -44.86 -28.40 -32.27
C ILE A 375 -44.37 -29.17 -31.06
N TYR A 376 -44.77 -30.43 -30.92
CA TYR A 376 -44.34 -31.32 -29.85
C TYR A 376 -43.61 -32.54 -30.41
N THR A 377 -42.66 -33.06 -29.63
CA THR A 377 -42.01 -34.35 -29.89
C THR A 377 -43.02 -35.50 -29.69
N PRO A 378 -42.69 -36.72 -30.16
CA PRO A 378 -43.51 -37.90 -29.91
C PRO A 378 -43.64 -38.27 -28.41
N THR A 379 -42.75 -37.75 -27.56
CA THR A 379 -42.74 -37.93 -26.10
C THR A 379 -43.39 -36.77 -25.35
N ASP A 380 -44.16 -35.93 -26.05
CA ASP A 380 -44.92 -34.81 -25.47
C ASP A 380 -44.06 -33.64 -24.93
N GLU A 381 -42.90 -33.39 -25.54
CA GLU A 381 -42.06 -32.23 -25.22
C GLU A 381 -42.25 -31.13 -26.27
N ILE A 382 -42.43 -29.89 -25.86
CA ILE A 382 -42.58 -28.77 -26.81
C ILE A 382 -41.24 -28.47 -27.51
N VAL A 383 -41.27 -28.39 -28.84
CA VAL A 383 -40.11 -28.05 -29.69
C VAL A 383 -40.13 -26.57 -30.06
N SER A 384 -41.30 -26.07 -30.46
CA SER A 384 -41.46 -24.68 -30.88
C SER A 384 -42.88 -24.19 -30.69
N ARG A 385 -43.03 -22.89 -30.43
CA ARG A 385 -44.30 -22.17 -30.41
C ARG A 385 -44.22 -20.99 -31.36
N THR A 386 -45.18 -20.87 -32.26
CA THR A 386 -45.40 -19.65 -33.05
C THR A 386 -46.63 -18.96 -32.53
N THR A 387 -46.52 -17.69 -32.15
CA THR A 387 -47.64 -16.82 -31.82
C THR A 387 -47.80 -15.77 -32.90
N PHE A 388 -49.01 -15.64 -33.42
CA PHE A 388 -49.39 -14.65 -34.42
C PHE A 388 -50.13 -13.52 -33.71
N ASN A 389 -49.65 -12.30 -33.90
CA ASN A 389 -50.27 -11.11 -33.33
C ASN A 389 -51.33 -10.56 -34.28
N THR A 390 -52.26 -9.80 -33.74
CA THR A 390 -53.36 -9.17 -34.49
C THR A 390 -52.88 -8.12 -35.51
N ASP A 391 -51.68 -7.58 -35.34
CA ASP A 391 -51.04 -6.66 -36.29
C ASP A 391 -50.34 -7.37 -37.47
N GLY A 392 -50.34 -8.71 -37.50
CA GLY A 392 -49.70 -9.53 -38.52
C GLY A 392 -48.25 -9.92 -38.21
N SER A 393 -47.65 -9.38 -37.15
CA SER A 393 -46.34 -9.82 -36.66
C SER A 393 -46.42 -11.22 -36.06
N LYS A 394 -45.29 -11.91 -35.96
CA LYS A 394 -45.23 -13.23 -35.30
C LYS A 394 -44.00 -13.38 -34.43
N LEU A 395 -44.14 -14.12 -33.34
CA LEU A 395 -43.06 -14.56 -32.47
C LEU A 395 -42.90 -16.07 -32.62
N LEU A 396 -41.71 -16.52 -33.03
CA LEU A 396 -41.34 -17.93 -33.09
C LEU A 396 -40.37 -18.25 -31.95
N GLN A 397 -40.78 -19.09 -31.02
CA GLN A 397 -39.99 -19.54 -29.87
C GLN A 397 -39.56 -20.98 -30.07
N PHE A 398 -38.33 -21.29 -29.70
CA PHE A 398 -37.75 -22.63 -29.66
C PHE A 398 -37.40 -22.98 -28.21
N PHE A 399 -37.62 -24.24 -27.86
CA PHE A 399 -37.41 -24.77 -26.52
C PHE A 399 -36.32 -25.85 -26.56
N GLY A 400 -35.51 -25.93 -25.51
CA GLY A 400 -34.52 -26.99 -25.35
C GLY A 400 -35.15 -28.28 -24.84
N GLU A 401 -34.47 -29.42 -25.00
CA GLU A 401 -34.89 -30.68 -24.39
C GLU A 401 -35.03 -30.50 -22.87
N ASN A 402 -36.19 -30.86 -22.32
CA ASN A 402 -36.53 -30.65 -20.90
C ASN A 402 -36.47 -29.18 -20.41
N GLU A 403 -36.38 -28.18 -21.29
CA GLU A 403 -36.41 -26.77 -20.92
C GLU A 403 -37.80 -26.16 -21.17
N TRP A 404 -38.47 -25.75 -20.10
CA TRP A 404 -39.72 -24.97 -20.18
C TRP A 404 -39.50 -23.52 -20.62
N GLN A 405 -38.24 -23.08 -20.71
CA GLN A 405 -37.86 -21.74 -21.13
C GLN A 405 -37.38 -21.73 -22.58
N THR A 406 -37.66 -20.60 -23.24
CA THR A 406 -37.20 -20.36 -24.61
C THR A 406 -35.68 -20.27 -24.64
N VAL A 407 -35.03 -21.11 -25.45
CA VAL A 407 -33.59 -21.05 -25.72
C VAL A 407 -33.25 -20.13 -26.88
N ARG A 408 -34.23 -19.93 -27.77
CA ARG A 408 -34.12 -19.01 -28.91
C ARG A 408 -35.50 -18.49 -29.29
N SER A 409 -35.62 -17.21 -29.60
CA SER A 409 -36.82 -16.69 -30.27
C SER A 409 -36.50 -15.75 -31.40
N GLU A 410 -37.41 -15.69 -32.36
CA GLU A 410 -37.34 -14.84 -33.54
C GLU A 410 -38.63 -14.04 -33.65
N THR A 411 -38.51 -12.72 -33.67
CA THR A 411 -39.63 -11.80 -33.85
C THR A 411 -39.63 -11.31 -35.29
N TYR A 412 -40.77 -11.45 -35.95
CA TYR A 412 -40.98 -11.01 -37.33
C TYR A 412 -42.03 -9.91 -37.39
N THR A 413 -41.78 -8.88 -38.19
CA THR A 413 -42.75 -7.81 -38.49
C THR A 413 -43.90 -8.30 -39.35
N ALA A 414 -44.95 -7.48 -39.47
CA ALA A 414 -46.14 -7.80 -40.25
C ALA A 414 -45.89 -8.02 -41.76
N ASP A 415 -44.81 -7.47 -42.31
CA ASP A 415 -44.35 -7.71 -43.68
C ASP A 415 -43.47 -8.98 -43.81
N GLY A 416 -43.28 -9.71 -42.72
CA GLY A 416 -42.56 -10.99 -42.67
C GLY A 416 -41.03 -10.87 -42.53
N ARG A 417 -40.50 -9.66 -42.29
CA ARG A 417 -39.06 -9.44 -42.08
C ARG A 417 -38.65 -9.77 -40.65
N LEU A 418 -37.41 -10.21 -40.47
CA LEU A 418 -36.85 -10.46 -39.15
C LEU A 418 -36.55 -9.12 -38.47
N ALA A 419 -37.03 -8.94 -37.24
CA ALA A 419 -36.83 -7.73 -36.44
C ALA A 419 -35.92 -7.97 -35.24
N GLU A 420 -36.02 -9.15 -34.63
CA GLU A 420 -35.24 -9.47 -33.44
C GLU A 420 -34.97 -10.97 -33.36
N VAL A 421 -33.79 -11.35 -32.87
CA VAL A 421 -33.45 -12.71 -32.47
C VAL A 421 -32.92 -12.68 -31.05
N PHE A 422 -33.55 -13.43 -30.15
CA PHE A 422 -33.03 -13.70 -28.81
C PHE A 422 -32.41 -15.09 -28.77
N ILE A 423 -31.28 -15.23 -28.10
CA ILE A 423 -30.54 -16.48 -27.94
C ILE A 423 -30.06 -16.58 -26.48
N LYS A 424 -30.36 -17.70 -25.83
CA LYS A 424 -29.78 -18.09 -24.55
C LYS A 424 -28.68 -19.11 -24.82
N ASN A 425 -27.44 -18.73 -24.58
CA ASN A 425 -26.29 -19.62 -24.78
C ASN A 425 -26.14 -20.61 -23.61
N PRO A 426 -25.47 -21.76 -23.84
CA PRO A 426 -25.24 -22.77 -22.79
C PRO A 426 -24.43 -22.28 -21.58
N ASP A 427 -23.62 -21.23 -21.75
CA ASP A 427 -22.85 -20.59 -20.67
C ASP A 427 -23.70 -19.62 -19.81
N GLY A 428 -24.99 -19.47 -20.14
CA GLY A 428 -25.92 -18.57 -19.47
C GLY A 428 -25.93 -17.15 -20.04
N THR A 429 -25.08 -16.81 -21.01
CA THR A 429 -25.11 -15.50 -21.66
C THR A 429 -26.35 -15.35 -22.55
N LEU A 430 -26.92 -14.16 -22.55
CA LEU A 430 -28.12 -13.83 -23.32
C LEU A 430 -27.74 -12.86 -24.44
N VAL A 431 -28.12 -13.17 -25.67
CA VAL A 431 -27.81 -12.35 -26.84
C VAL A 431 -29.11 -11.91 -27.50
N VAL A 432 -29.24 -10.60 -27.74
CA VAL A 432 -30.35 -10.01 -28.50
C VAL A 432 -29.78 -9.36 -29.75
N GLN A 433 -30.21 -9.83 -30.92
CA GLN A 433 -29.84 -9.26 -32.21
C GLN A 433 -31.03 -8.50 -32.75
N HIS A 434 -30.88 -7.21 -32.99
CA HIS A 434 -31.89 -6.39 -33.64
C HIS A 434 -31.58 -6.26 -35.13
N TYR A 435 -32.62 -6.28 -35.95
CA TYR A 435 -32.53 -6.24 -37.39
C TYR A 435 -33.32 -5.04 -37.94
N ALA A 436 -32.75 -4.40 -38.95
CA ALA A 436 -33.40 -3.36 -39.75
C ALA A 436 -33.19 -3.69 -41.23
N ASN A 437 -34.29 -3.93 -41.96
CA ASN A 437 -34.25 -4.38 -43.36
C ASN A 437 -33.37 -5.63 -43.57
N ASP A 438 -33.55 -6.65 -42.72
CA ASP A 438 -32.82 -7.92 -42.76
C ASP A 438 -31.30 -7.82 -42.53
N ILE A 439 -30.81 -6.64 -42.09
CA ILE A 439 -29.42 -6.39 -41.70
C ILE A 439 -29.40 -6.18 -40.18
N ILE A 440 -28.44 -6.78 -39.48
CA ILE A 440 -28.25 -6.56 -38.04
C ILE A 440 -27.97 -5.08 -37.80
N SER A 441 -28.81 -4.41 -37.01
CA SER A 441 -28.63 -3.02 -36.58
C SER A 441 -27.88 -2.94 -35.26
N SER A 442 -28.11 -3.90 -34.36
CA SER A 442 -27.35 -4.03 -33.12
C SER A 442 -27.32 -5.46 -32.60
N VAL A 443 -26.28 -5.78 -31.84
CA VAL A 443 -26.18 -7.02 -31.06
C VAL A 443 -25.90 -6.63 -29.62
N GLU A 444 -26.76 -7.04 -28.71
CA GLU A 444 -26.68 -6.80 -27.27
C GLU A 444 -26.38 -8.12 -26.57
N THR A 445 -25.49 -8.09 -25.59
CA THR A 445 -25.14 -9.25 -24.77
C THR A 445 -25.37 -8.92 -23.30
N PHE A 446 -25.98 -9.84 -22.59
CA PHE A 446 -26.27 -9.76 -21.17
C PHE A 446 -25.76 -11.01 -20.46
N ASP A 447 -25.53 -10.91 -19.15
CA ASP A 447 -25.33 -12.07 -18.31
C ASP A 447 -26.65 -12.81 -18.03
N ALA A 448 -26.58 -13.92 -17.28
CA ALA A 448 -27.76 -14.72 -16.92
C ALA A 448 -28.78 -13.95 -16.05
N GLY A 449 -28.38 -12.83 -15.43
CA GLY A 449 -29.22 -11.96 -14.62
C GLY A 449 -29.80 -10.76 -15.39
N TRP A 450 -29.65 -10.73 -16.72
CA TRP A 450 -30.01 -9.59 -17.58
C TRP A 450 -29.21 -8.30 -17.33
N ASN A 451 -28.03 -8.40 -16.70
CA ASN A 451 -27.12 -7.26 -16.63
C ASN A 451 -26.42 -7.05 -17.97
N PHE A 452 -26.41 -5.81 -18.44
CA PHE A 452 -25.79 -5.44 -19.70
C PHE A 452 -24.28 -5.69 -19.70
N ILE A 453 -23.78 -6.44 -20.68
CA ILE A 453 -22.34 -6.69 -20.90
C ILE A 453 -21.83 -5.81 -22.03
N SER A 454 -22.47 -5.89 -23.20
CA SER A 454 -22.03 -5.14 -24.37
C SER A 454 -23.13 -4.91 -25.41
N ARG A 455 -22.90 -3.91 -26.27
CA ARG A 455 -23.69 -3.64 -27.48
C ARG A 455 -22.75 -3.31 -28.63
N SER A 456 -22.94 -3.97 -29.77
CA SER A 456 -22.37 -3.55 -31.04
C SER A 456 -23.47 -2.95 -31.90
N SER A 457 -23.22 -1.82 -32.55
CA SER A 457 -24.17 -1.13 -33.43
C SER A 457 -23.61 -1.00 -34.84
N TYR A 458 -24.47 -1.17 -35.83
CA TYR A 458 -24.09 -1.26 -37.24
C TYR A 458 -24.87 -0.24 -38.07
N ASP A 459 -24.27 0.22 -39.17
CA ASP A 459 -24.96 1.06 -40.14
C ASP A 459 -25.87 0.23 -41.07
N ALA A 460 -26.58 0.92 -41.98
CA ALA A 460 -27.47 0.29 -42.95
C ALA A 460 -26.74 -0.62 -43.98
N ALA A 461 -25.40 -0.62 -44.01
CA ALA A 461 -24.58 -1.51 -44.83
C ALA A 461 -23.98 -2.66 -44.00
N GLY A 462 -24.30 -2.76 -42.70
CA GLY A 462 -23.79 -3.78 -41.79
C GLY A 462 -22.37 -3.51 -41.26
N ARG A 463 -21.85 -2.28 -41.40
CA ARG A 463 -20.53 -1.91 -40.88
C ARG A 463 -20.64 -1.47 -39.43
N LEU A 464 -19.71 -1.93 -38.59
CA LEU A 464 -19.66 -1.56 -37.17
C LEU A 464 -19.43 -0.05 -37.04
N THR A 465 -20.31 0.65 -36.34
CA THR A 465 -20.22 2.09 -36.09
C THR A 465 -19.82 2.40 -34.66
N ARG A 466 -20.28 1.56 -33.72
CA ARG A 466 -20.09 1.77 -32.29
C ARG A 466 -20.07 0.44 -31.54
N THR A 467 -19.21 0.32 -30.55
CA THR A 467 -19.32 -0.69 -29.49
C THR A 467 -19.50 0.00 -28.15
N GLN A 468 -20.28 -0.61 -27.28
CA GLN A 468 -20.45 -0.23 -25.88
C GLN A 468 -20.15 -1.46 -25.04
N SER A 469 -19.36 -1.31 -23.98
CA SER A 469 -19.06 -2.38 -23.04
C SER A 469 -18.91 -1.83 -21.63
N VAL A 470 -18.96 -2.71 -20.63
CA VAL A 470 -18.57 -2.39 -19.26
C VAL A 470 -17.17 -2.95 -19.01
N ASP A 471 -16.26 -2.14 -18.47
CA ASP A 471 -14.91 -2.60 -18.10
C ASP A 471 -14.89 -3.32 -16.73
N ASP A 472 -13.75 -3.87 -16.35
CA ASP A 472 -13.58 -4.61 -15.08
C ASP A 472 -13.84 -3.75 -13.82
N SER A 473 -13.85 -2.42 -13.96
CA SER A 473 -14.14 -1.46 -12.89
C SER A 473 -15.62 -1.04 -12.86
N GLY A 474 -16.45 -1.55 -13.77
CA GLY A 474 -17.86 -1.18 -13.90
C GLY A 474 -18.11 0.11 -14.69
N HIS A 475 -17.09 0.68 -15.35
CA HIS A 475 -17.25 1.88 -16.16
C HIS A 475 -17.83 1.55 -17.54
N ASN A 476 -18.63 2.47 -18.08
CA ASN A 476 -19.19 2.32 -19.42
C ASN A 476 -18.18 2.84 -20.46
N VAL A 477 -17.75 1.99 -21.38
CA VAL A 477 -16.84 2.34 -22.46
C VAL A 477 -17.59 2.33 -23.77
N VAL A 478 -17.66 3.47 -24.46
CA VAL A 478 -18.28 3.63 -25.78
C VAL A 478 -17.20 3.91 -26.81
N THR A 479 -16.95 2.98 -27.72
CA THR A 479 -15.96 3.11 -28.80
C THR A 479 -16.66 3.36 -30.13
N GLU A 480 -16.25 4.40 -30.83
CA GLU A 480 -16.70 4.72 -32.18
C GLU A 480 -15.70 4.24 -33.23
N TYR A 481 -16.22 3.87 -34.40
CA TYR A 481 -15.44 3.33 -35.51
C TYR A 481 -15.55 4.24 -36.74
N GLY A 482 -14.49 4.24 -37.56
CA GLY A 482 -14.48 4.97 -38.82
C GLY A 482 -15.46 4.39 -39.85
N SER A 483 -15.60 5.04 -41.01
CA SER A 483 -16.56 4.64 -42.06
C SER A 483 -16.36 3.23 -42.64
N ALA A 484 -15.16 2.64 -42.48
CA ALA A 484 -14.87 1.27 -42.86
C ALA A 484 -15.35 0.24 -41.81
N GLY A 485 -15.57 0.66 -40.56
CA GLY A 485 -16.01 -0.18 -39.45
C GLY A 485 -14.95 -1.14 -38.90
N THR A 486 -13.67 -0.93 -39.22
CA THR A 486 -12.58 -1.86 -38.86
C THR A 486 -11.63 -1.31 -37.79
N VAL A 487 -11.51 0.01 -37.68
CA VAL A 487 -10.55 0.67 -36.78
C VAL A 487 -11.31 1.64 -35.87
N PRO A 488 -11.06 1.61 -34.54
CA PRO A 488 -11.66 2.57 -33.63
C PRO A 488 -11.10 3.98 -33.90
N THR A 489 -11.92 5.01 -33.74
CA THR A 489 -11.49 6.41 -33.84
C THR A 489 -11.38 7.06 -32.48
N THR A 490 -12.38 6.83 -31.61
CA THR A 490 -12.44 7.42 -30.28
C THR A 490 -13.19 6.49 -29.34
N ALA A 491 -12.69 6.31 -28.12
CA ALA A 491 -13.42 5.67 -27.04
C ALA A 491 -13.68 6.65 -25.91
N TYR A 492 -14.91 6.67 -25.40
CA TYR A 492 -15.36 7.48 -24.29
C TYR A 492 -15.57 6.58 -23.08
N VAL A 493 -14.99 6.94 -21.94
CA VAL A 493 -15.11 6.20 -20.68
C VAL A 493 -15.97 7.02 -19.74
N TYR A 494 -17.05 6.43 -19.26
CA TYR A 494 -17.98 7.04 -18.33
C TYR A 494 -18.01 6.26 -17.02
N ASP A 495 -18.21 6.96 -15.90
CA ASP A 495 -18.48 6.28 -14.64
C ASP A 495 -19.84 5.55 -14.65
N THR A 496 -20.17 4.89 -13.53
CA THR A 496 -21.44 4.17 -13.37
C THR A 496 -22.67 5.09 -13.41
N SER A 497 -22.49 6.40 -13.30
CA SER A 497 -23.55 7.43 -13.41
C SER A 497 -23.57 8.13 -14.78
N TRP A 498 -22.89 7.56 -15.79
CA TRP A 498 -22.80 8.11 -17.15
C TRP A 498 -22.11 9.49 -17.24
N LYS A 499 -21.28 9.85 -16.25
CA LYS A 499 -20.45 11.04 -16.32
C LYS A 499 -19.14 10.71 -17.03
N LEU A 500 -18.77 11.51 -18.03
CA LEU A 500 -17.52 11.32 -18.78
C LEU A 500 -16.31 11.47 -17.85
N ILE A 501 -15.52 10.41 -17.73
CA ILE A 501 -14.29 10.36 -16.92
C ILE A 501 -13.04 10.12 -17.76
N GLY A 502 -13.16 9.76 -19.04
CA GLY A 502 -12.00 9.69 -19.91
C GLY A 502 -12.33 9.60 -21.39
N THR A 503 -11.31 9.87 -22.22
CA THR A 503 -11.39 9.75 -23.68
C THR A 503 -10.08 9.19 -24.22
N ARG A 504 -10.17 8.24 -25.14
CA ARG A 504 -9.04 7.65 -25.88
C ARG A 504 -9.22 7.94 -27.36
N SER A 505 -8.17 8.38 -28.04
CA SER A 505 -8.17 8.55 -29.50
C SER A 505 -7.11 7.66 -30.13
N TYR A 506 -7.41 7.17 -31.33
CA TYR A 506 -6.60 6.17 -32.02
C TYR A 506 -6.12 6.72 -33.37
N ASP A 507 -4.97 6.22 -33.85
CA ASP A 507 -4.45 6.52 -35.18
C ASP A 507 -5.12 5.68 -36.28
N ALA A 508 -4.65 5.82 -37.52
CA ALA A 508 -5.23 5.13 -38.69
C ALA A 508 -5.03 3.60 -38.64
N GLU A 509 -4.07 3.14 -37.86
CA GLU A 509 -3.75 1.73 -37.62
C GLU A 509 -4.47 1.15 -36.40
N GLY A 510 -5.17 2.00 -35.62
CA GLY A 510 -5.91 1.60 -34.42
C GLY A 510 -5.07 1.55 -33.15
N LEU A 511 -3.85 2.11 -33.17
CA LEU A 511 -3.03 2.27 -31.98
C LEU A 511 -3.44 3.52 -31.22
N LEU A 512 -3.33 3.46 -29.89
CA LEU A 512 -3.66 4.58 -29.02
C LEU A 512 -2.71 5.75 -29.31
N LEU A 513 -3.26 6.95 -29.48
CA LEU A 513 -2.54 8.21 -29.73
C LEU A 513 -2.55 9.11 -28.49
N LEU A 514 -3.72 9.22 -27.86
CA LEU A 514 -3.94 10.12 -26.73
C LEU A 514 -5.00 9.51 -25.80
N GLU A 515 -4.73 9.51 -24.49
CA GLU A 515 -5.69 9.18 -23.44
C GLU A 515 -5.83 10.38 -22.49
N ARG A 516 -7.06 10.76 -22.18
CA ARG A 516 -7.39 11.78 -21.17
C ARG A 516 -8.20 11.11 -20.08
N THR A 517 -7.84 11.35 -18.82
CA THR A 517 -8.48 10.73 -17.65
C THR A 517 -8.75 11.79 -16.60
N LYS A 518 -10.00 11.89 -16.13
CA LYS A 518 -10.38 12.77 -15.01
C LYS A 518 -9.99 12.12 -13.69
N LEU A 519 -9.29 12.87 -12.86
CA LEU A 519 -8.81 12.44 -11.54
C LEU A 519 -9.87 12.73 -10.47
N ALA A 520 -9.87 11.95 -9.38
CA ALA A 520 -10.84 12.11 -8.28
C ALA A 520 -10.85 13.52 -7.65
N GLY A 521 -9.73 14.25 -7.69
CA GLY A 521 -9.62 15.64 -7.24
C GLY A 521 -10.25 16.68 -8.17
N GLY A 522 -10.73 16.28 -9.35
CA GLY A 522 -11.27 17.15 -10.40
C GLY A 522 -10.24 17.61 -11.43
N GLY A 523 -8.97 17.22 -11.29
CA GLY A 523 -7.92 17.42 -12.29
C GLY A 523 -8.02 16.46 -13.48
N GLU A 524 -7.08 16.55 -14.40
CA GLU A 524 -7.02 15.74 -15.63
C GLU A 524 -5.60 15.23 -15.87
N GLN A 525 -5.46 13.94 -16.19
CA GLN A 525 -4.23 13.35 -16.71
C GLN A 525 -4.36 13.18 -18.22
N VAL A 526 -3.32 13.54 -18.97
CA VAL A 526 -3.24 13.39 -20.42
C VAL A 526 -1.99 12.58 -20.75
N ASP A 527 -2.18 11.37 -21.28
CA ASP A 527 -1.11 10.50 -21.75
C ASP A 527 -1.05 10.52 -23.27
N SER A 528 0.12 10.82 -23.83
CA SER A 528 0.39 10.78 -25.26
C SER A 528 1.19 9.53 -25.61
N TYR A 529 0.87 8.93 -26.75
CA TYR A 529 1.40 7.64 -27.17
C TYR A 529 2.05 7.74 -28.56
N GLN A 530 3.11 6.96 -28.77
CA GLN A 530 3.72 6.76 -30.08
C GLN A 530 4.09 5.28 -30.22
N GLY A 531 3.61 4.62 -31.28
CA GLY A 531 3.83 3.19 -31.49
C GLY A 531 3.31 2.31 -30.34
N GLY A 532 2.24 2.75 -29.66
CA GLY A 532 1.64 2.06 -28.52
C GLY A 532 2.36 2.23 -27.17
N ARG A 533 3.40 3.06 -27.07
CA ARG A 533 4.09 3.37 -25.81
C ARG A 533 3.83 4.81 -25.37
N ILE A 534 3.68 5.02 -24.07
CA ILE A 534 3.53 6.37 -23.49
C ILE A 534 4.86 7.12 -23.67
N THR A 535 4.81 8.26 -24.35
CA THR A 535 5.94 9.18 -24.55
C THR A 535 5.85 10.39 -23.63
N GLN A 536 4.64 10.80 -23.26
CA GLN A 536 4.41 11.97 -22.41
C GLN A 536 3.19 11.77 -21.50
N THR A 537 3.29 12.20 -20.24
CA THR A 537 2.17 12.29 -19.28
C THR A 537 2.10 13.71 -18.76
N GLU A 538 0.94 14.36 -18.83
CA GLU A 538 0.69 15.69 -18.26
C GLU A 538 -0.43 15.62 -17.22
N LEU A 539 -0.22 16.24 -16.06
CA LEU A 539 -1.22 16.37 -15.01
C LEU A 539 -1.68 17.81 -14.91
N PHE A 540 -2.99 18.01 -14.94
CA PHE A 540 -3.65 19.30 -14.80
C PHE A 540 -4.49 19.33 -13.52
N ASP A 541 -4.53 20.47 -12.84
CA ASP A 541 -5.39 20.69 -11.68
C ASP A 541 -6.88 20.88 -12.09
N ARG A 542 -7.75 21.14 -11.10
CA ARG A 542 -9.19 21.37 -11.33
C ARG A 542 -9.47 22.64 -12.16
N ALA A 543 -8.57 23.63 -12.11
CA ALA A 543 -8.69 24.86 -12.88
C ALA A 543 -8.16 24.70 -14.33
N GLY A 544 -7.52 23.58 -14.64
CA GLY A 544 -6.91 23.29 -15.94
C GLY A 544 -5.47 23.79 -16.07
N ALA A 545 -4.82 24.17 -14.97
CA ALA A 545 -3.41 24.55 -14.98
C ALA A 545 -2.52 23.29 -14.95
N LEU A 546 -1.44 23.28 -15.73
CA LEU A 546 -0.45 22.20 -15.72
C LEU A 546 0.27 22.17 -14.38
N VAL A 547 0.27 21.00 -13.72
CA VAL A 547 0.91 20.73 -12.42
C VAL A 547 2.19 19.94 -12.61
N SER A 548 2.18 18.95 -13.50
CA SER A 548 3.40 18.22 -13.85
C SER A 548 3.39 17.72 -15.29
N ARG A 549 4.60 17.56 -15.83
CA ARG A 549 4.83 16.92 -17.14
C ARG A 549 5.95 15.89 -16.99
N THR A 550 5.70 14.67 -17.44
CA THR A 550 6.72 13.61 -17.57
C THR A 550 6.91 13.28 -19.03
N VAL A 551 8.10 13.51 -19.58
CA VAL A 551 8.51 13.08 -20.92
C VAL A 551 9.42 11.86 -20.77
N ARG A 552 9.19 10.82 -21.57
CA ARG A 552 9.94 9.55 -21.53
C ARG A 552 10.74 9.41 -22.82
N ASP A 553 12.04 9.22 -22.68
CA ASP A 553 12.94 9.00 -23.80
C ASP A 553 13.06 7.50 -24.12
N SER A 554 13.54 7.20 -25.34
CA SER A 554 13.61 5.81 -25.83
C SER A 554 14.61 4.94 -25.07
N ASP A 555 15.57 5.54 -24.36
CA ASP A 555 16.56 4.85 -23.53
C ASP A 555 16.03 4.50 -22.12
N GLY A 556 14.78 4.85 -21.81
CA GLY A 556 14.13 4.60 -20.52
C GLY A 556 14.37 5.69 -19.47
N THR A 557 15.14 6.73 -19.80
CA THR A 557 15.20 7.94 -18.95
C THR A 557 13.91 8.74 -19.09
N ARG A 558 13.59 9.52 -18.05
CA ARG A 558 12.42 10.41 -18.06
C ARG A 558 12.74 11.76 -17.44
N THR A 559 12.20 12.82 -18.04
CA THR A 559 12.25 14.17 -17.51
C THR A 559 10.91 14.50 -16.87
N VAL A 560 10.91 14.83 -15.58
CA VAL A 560 9.73 15.22 -14.80
C VAL A 560 9.84 16.71 -14.48
N SER A 561 8.86 17.52 -14.86
CA SER A 561 8.78 18.92 -14.50
C SER A 561 7.58 19.16 -13.59
N SER A 562 7.75 19.84 -12.46
CA SER A 562 6.65 20.36 -11.63
C SER A 562 6.43 21.85 -11.90
N PHE A 563 5.18 22.28 -11.80
CA PHE A 563 4.78 23.65 -12.05
C PHE A 563 3.90 24.16 -10.91
N GLU A 564 4.16 25.39 -10.48
CA GLU A 564 3.33 26.12 -9.53
C GLU A 564 2.96 27.48 -10.14
N ASN A 565 1.67 27.83 -10.12
CA ASN A 565 1.15 29.08 -10.70
C ASN A 565 1.57 29.34 -12.16
N GLY A 566 1.83 28.27 -12.94
CA GLY A 566 2.25 28.34 -14.34
C GLY A 566 3.75 28.57 -14.56
N VAL A 567 4.55 28.62 -13.50
CA VAL A 567 6.02 28.69 -13.54
C VAL A 567 6.58 27.32 -13.16
N ILE A 568 7.68 26.90 -13.80
CA ILE A 568 8.37 25.66 -13.43
C ILE A 568 9.00 25.82 -12.05
N GLU A 569 8.77 24.85 -11.16
CA GLU A 569 9.31 24.84 -9.79
C GLU A 569 10.50 23.87 -9.71
N THR A 570 10.34 22.66 -10.27
CA THR A 570 11.40 21.66 -10.36
C THR A 570 11.47 20.99 -11.73
N LEU A 571 12.67 20.59 -12.13
CA LEU A 571 12.94 19.73 -13.27
C LEU A 571 13.87 18.60 -12.83
N GLU A 572 13.42 17.36 -12.95
CA GLU A 572 14.16 16.17 -12.59
C GLU A 572 14.43 15.30 -13.82
N VAL A 573 15.67 14.89 -14.00
CA VAL A 573 16.05 13.83 -14.96
C VAL A 573 16.23 12.55 -14.18
N VAL A 574 15.42 11.54 -14.49
CA VAL A 574 15.35 10.28 -13.75
C VAL A 574 15.78 9.14 -14.66
N ALA A 575 16.74 8.34 -14.19
CA ALA A 575 17.20 7.15 -14.88
C ALA A 575 16.11 6.07 -14.94
N SER A 576 16.31 5.08 -15.82
CA SER A 576 15.44 3.90 -15.91
C SER A 576 15.39 3.09 -14.59
N SER A 577 16.44 3.19 -13.75
CA SER A 577 16.49 2.61 -12.40
C SER A 577 15.60 3.32 -11.38
N GLY A 578 15.10 4.53 -11.69
CA GLY A 578 14.38 5.39 -10.77
C GLY A 578 15.27 6.39 -10.00
N GLN A 579 16.59 6.35 -10.18
CA GLN A 579 17.52 7.32 -9.58
C GLN A 579 17.38 8.70 -10.24
N ILE A 580 17.32 9.76 -9.44
CA ILE A 580 17.37 11.15 -9.93
C ILE A 580 18.82 11.48 -10.30
N LEU A 581 19.09 11.60 -11.59
CA LEU A 581 20.41 11.95 -12.15
C LEU A 581 20.68 13.45 -12.04
N ALA A 582 19.64 14.27 -12.18
CA ALA A 582 19.72 15.70 -11.98
C ALA A 582 18.40 16.25 -11.45
N ARG A 583 18.46 17.22 -10.55
CA ARG A 583 17.32 18.03 -10.09
C ARG A 583 17.69 19.50 -10.20
N THR A 584 16.89 20.27 -10.92
CA THR A 584 16.99 21.72 -11.00
C THR A 584 15.77 22.32 -10.33
N CYS A 585 15.98 23.15 -9.31
CA CYS A 585 14.93 23.93 -8.68
C CYS A 585 14.99 25.37 -9.19
N TYR A 586 13.83 26.01 -9.26
CA TYR A 586 13.67 27.39 -9.69
C TYR A 586 13.10 28.22 -8.53
N ASP A 587 13.38 29.52 -8.50
CA ASP A 587 12.74 30.47 -7.59
C ASP A 587 11.42 31.00 -8.17
N ASP A 588 10.67 31.79 -7.38
CA ASP A 588 9.37 32.36 -7.78
C ASP A 588 9.43 33.26 -9.04
N SER A 589 10.63 33.66 -9.47
CA SER A 589 10.85 34.44 -10.70
C SER A 589 11.18 33.58 -11.93
N GLY A 590 11.30 32.26 -11.74
CA GLY A 590 11.67 31.29 -12.78
C GLY A 590 13.18 31.21 -13.04
N LEU A 591 14.02 31.75 -12.15
CA LEU A 591 15.48 31.60 -12.23
C LEU A 591 15.93 30.36 -11.44
N VAL A 592 17.02 29.73 -11.86
CA VAL A 592 17.57 28.55 -11.18
C VAL A 592 18.03 28.92 -9.76
N SER A 593 17.52 28.21 -8.75
CA SER A 593 17.91 28.38 -7.34
C SER A 593 18.93 27.33 -6.91
N THR A 594 18.72 26.06 -7.30
CA THR A 594 19.67 24.97 -7.06
C THR A 594 19.75 24.03 -8.24
N VAL A 595 20.93 23.45 -8.46
CA VAL A 595 21.15 22.33 -9.38
C VAL A 595 21.87 21.23 -8.63
N GLU A 596 21.22 20.08 -8.53
CA GLU A 596 21.80 18.87 -7.98
C GLU A 596 22.05 17.87 -9.10
N ARG A 597 23.23 17.26 -9.14
CA ARG A 597 23.58 16.18 -10.08
C ARG A 597 24.09 14.98 -9.29
N THR A 598 23.58 13.80 -9.59
CA THR A 598 23.99 12.54 -8.95
C THR A 598 24.61 11.64 -10.01
N ALA A 599 25.84 11.19 -9.78
CA ALA A 599 26.49 10.20 -10.63
C ALA A 599 26.00 8.77 -10.30
N GLU A 600 26.29 7.81 -11.19
CA GLU A 600 25.90 6.40 -10.98
C GLU A 600 26.53 5.78 -9.72
N ASP A 601 27.71 6.25 -9.30
CA ASP A 601 28.39 5.77 -8.10
C ASP A 601 27.81 6.35 -6.78
N GLY A 602 26.79 7.21 -6.88
CA GLY A 602 26.13 7.85 -5.74
C GLY A 602 26.76 9.17 -5.31
N THR A 603 27.87 9.61 -5.91
CA THR A 603 28.44 10.94 -5.65
C THR A 603 27.50 12.03 -6.14
N ARG A 604 27.44 13.15 -5.41
CA ARG A 604 26.50 14.25 -5.68
C ARG A 604 27.23 15.59 -5.78
N LEU A 605 26.80 16.42 -6.72
CA LEU A 605 27.21 17.82 -6.83
C LEU A 605 25.98 18.71 -6.63
N LEU A 606 26.03 19.62 -5.66
CA LEU A 606 24.98 20.61 -5.39
C LEU A 606 25.52 22.02 -5.64
N GLU A 607 24.96 22.68 -6.64
CA GLU A 607 25.18 24.09 -6.93
C GLU A 607 24.01 24.91 -6.38
N THR A 608 24.31 25.92 -5.56
CA THR A 608 23.31 26.85 -5.05
C THR A 608 23.55 28.23 -5.64
N TYR A 609 22.51 28.85 -6.19
CA TYR A 609 22.54 30.15 -6.85
C TYR A 609 21.95 31.23 -5.94
N ARG A 610 22.41 32.47 -6.06
CA ARG A 610 21.88 33.59 -5.27
C ARG A 610 20.51 33.99 -5.80
N SER A 611 19.54 34.07 -4.88
CA SER A 611 18.15 34.46 -5.17
C SER A 611 18.05 35.70 -6.07
N GLY A 612 17.21 35.63 -7.11
CA GLY A 612 16.99 36.71 -8.06
C GLY A 612 18.15 36.97 -9.04
N THR A 613 19.18 36.12 -9.07
CA THR A 613 20.31 36.21 -10.00
C THR A 613 20.65 34.84 -10.57
N ALA A 614 21.41 34.81 -11.67
CA ALA A 614 22.01 33.57 -12.18
C ALA A 614 23.44 33.33 -11.64
N SER A 615 23.80 33.94 -10.50
CA SER A 615 25.16 33.87 -9.95
C SER A 615 25.31 32.74 -8.94
N LEU A 616 26.33 31.89 -9.13
CA LEU A 616 26.64 30.77 -8.24
C LEU A 616 27.11 31.30 -6.87
N ALA A 617 26.53 30.79 -5.79
CA ALA A 617 26.90 31.11 -4.41
C ALA A 617 27.84 30.06 -3.83
N THR A 618 27.46 28.79 -3.98
CA THR A 618 28.25 27.64 -3.51
C THR A 618 28.17 26.48 -4.50
N SER A 619 29.24 25.68 -4.53
CA SER A 619 29.30 24.39 -5.20
C SER A 619 29.82 23.35 -4.21
N GLU A 620 29.00 22.36 -3.88
CA GLU A 620 29.26 21.34 -2.87
C GLU A 620 29.33 19.96 -3.51
N ALA A 621 30.42 19.23 -3.28
CA ALA A 621 30.57 17.84 -3.71
C ALA A 621 30.40 16.91 -2.51
N TYR A 622 29.61 15.87 -2.64
CA TYR A 622 29.34 14.85 -1.62
C TYR A 622 29.75 13.47 -2.10
N ALA A 623 30.26 12.66 -1.19
CA ALA A 623 30.52 11.25 -1.41
C ALA A 623 29.20 10.45 -1.42
N ALA A 624 29.26 9.20 -1.89
CA ALA A 624 28.11 8.32 -1.97
C ALA A 624 27.42 8.02 -0.63
N ASP A 625 28.15 8.17 0.48
CA ASP A 625 27.64 8.03 1.85
C ASP A 625 26.95 9.30 2.40
N GLY A 626 26.89 10.38 1.60
CA GLY A 626 26.30 11.66 1.97
C GLY A 626 27.25 12.61 2.72
N ARG A 627 28.51 12.25 2.92
CA ARG A 627 29.52 13.12 3.53
C ARG A 627 29.95 14.22 2.56
N LEU A 628 30.10 15.46 3.05
CA LEU A 628 30.68 16.55 2.27
C LEU A 628 32.16 16.22 1.95
N VAL A 629 32.55 16.36 0.69
CA VAL A 629 33.95 16.17 0.23
C VAL A 629 34.60 17.52 0.01
N SER A 630 33.88 18.44 -0.62
CA SER A 630 34.34 19.83 -0.77
C SER A 630 33.19 20.81 -0.89
N ARG A 631 33.42 22.05 -0.46
CA ARG A 631 32.55 23.20 -0.71
C ARG A 631 33.41 24.33 -1.25
N THR A 632 33.07 24.82 -2.44
CA THR A 632 33.60 26.06 -3.00
C THR A 632 32.58 27.17 -2.80
N THR A 633 32.97 28.25 -2.13
CA THR A 633 32.16 29.45 -1.95
C THR A 633 32.64 30.53 -2.90
N TYR A 634 31.69 31.21 -3.55
CA TYR A 634 31.97 32.27 -4.50
C TYR A 634 31.58 33.64 -3.93
N ASP A 635 32.27 34.70 -4.36
CA ASP A 635 31.88 36.08 -4.13
C ASP A 635 30.77 36.53 -5.11
N VAL A 636 30.25 37.75 -4.93
CA VAL A 636 29.17 38.31 -5.76
C VAL A 636 29.56 38.49 -7.24
N GLU A 637 30.85 38.47 -7.57
CA GLU A 637 31.38 38.55 -8.94
C GLU A 637 31.64 37.14 -9.54
N GLY A 638 31.41 36.07 -8.77
CA GLY A 638 31.59 34.68 -9.20
C GLY A 638 33.01 34.15 -9.03
N ARG A 639 33.87 34.81 -8.23
CA ARG A 639 35.24 34.35 -7.95
C ARG A 639 35.27 33.52 -6.66
N VAL A 640 36.19 32.56 -6.58
CA VAL A 640 36.36 31.73 -5.37
C VAL A 640 36.82 32.59 -4.20
N SER A 641 36.10 32.55 -3.08
CA SER A 641 36.47 33.21 -1.83
C SER A 641 36.97 32.22 -0.78
N GLU A 642 36.45 31.00 -0.79
CA GLU A 642 36.79 29.95 0.19
C GLU A 642 36.60 28.57 -0.44
N VAL A 643 37.53 27.64 -0.14
CA VAL A 643 37.40 26.22 -0.46
C VAL A 643 37.58 25.41 0.81
N LEU A 644 36.53 24.72 1.24
CA LEU A 644 36.57 23.69 2.28
C LEU A 644 36.74 22.33 1.61
N THR A 645 37.66 21.51 2.13
CA THR A 645 37.83 20.11 1.76
C THR A 645 37.75 19.25 3.01
N GLU A 646 36.98 18.17 2.98
CA GLU A 646 36.91 17.20 4.09
C GLU A 646 37.47 15.85 3.65
N SER A 647 38.52 15.42 4.34
CA SER A 647 39.18 14.15 4.12
C SER A 647 38.38 13.01 4.78
N SER A 648 38.58 11.78 4.30
CA SER A 648 37.93 10.60 4.86
C SER A 648 38.38 10.23 6.28
N ASP A 649 39.52 10.75 6.72
CA ASP A 649 40.05 10.55 8.09
C ASP A 649 39.48 11.56 9.11
N GLY A 650 38.57 12.44 8.66
CA GLY A 650 37.96 13.48 9.49
C GLY A 650 38.74 14.79 9.53
N THR A 651 39.88 14.91 8.86
CA THR A 651 40.59 16.20 8.77
C THR A 651 39.88 17.16 7.82
N HIS A 652 39.87 18.46 8.16
CA HIS A 652 39.25 19.51 7.36
C HIS A 652 40.32 20.51 6.92
N THR A 653 40.28 20.93 5.65
CA THR A 653 41.18 21.96 5.12
C THR A 653 40.37 23.12 4.58
N VAL A 654 40.67 24.35 5.01
CA VAL A 654 40.01 25.58 4.56
C VAL A 654 41.03 26.50 3.90
N ALA A 655 40.92 26.65 2.58
CA ALA A 655 41.70 27.60 1.80
C ALA A 655 40.89 28.89 1.61
N LYS A 656 41.41 30.03 2.08
CA LYS A 656 40.75 31.35 1.93
C LYS A 656 41.47 32.18 0.89
N TYR A 657 40.72 32.88 0.05
CA TYR A 657 41.25 33.68 -1.05
C TYR A 657 40.97 35.15 -0.80
N ALA A 658 41.98 36.00 -1.04
CA ALA A 658 41.77 37.44 -1.10
C ALA A 658 40.96 37.79 -2.36
N ALA A 659 40.21 38.90 -2.33
CA ALA A 659 39.40 39.33 -3.46
C ALA A 659 40.26 39.49 -4.73
N GLY A 660 39.96 38.71 -5.77
CA GLY A 660 40.68 38.73 -7.05
C GLY A 660 41.96 37.88 -7.11
N ALA A 661 42.34 37.20 -6.03
CA ALA A 661 43.50 36.30 -6.02
C ALA A 661 43.15 34.91 -6.57
N THR A 662 44.12 34.27 -7.24
CA THR A 662 44.01 32.87 -7.71
C THR A 662 44.72 31.89 -6.77
N THR A 663 45.47 32.40 -5.80
CA THR A 663 46.17 31.66 -4.75
C THR A 663 45.51 31.96 -3.40
N PRO A 664 45.45 30.98 -2.49
CA PRO A 664 44.86 31.21 -1.17
C PRO A 664 45.78 32.10 -0.34
N SER A 665 45.24 33.08 0.39
CA SER A 665 45.99 33.86 1.38
C SER A 665 46.34 33.06 2.63
N THR A 666 45.49 32.08 2.98
CA THR A 666 45.72 31.17 4.09
C THR A 666 45.17 29.77 3.78
N LEU A 667 45.86 28.74 4.28
CA LEU A 667 45.39 27.36 4.32
C LEU A 667 45.36 26.90 5.77
N ASP A 668 44.16 26.71 6.30
CA ASP A 668 43.91 26.23 7.66
C ASP A 668 43.64 24.72 7.63
N VAL A 669 44.36 23.95 8.43
CA VAL A 669 44.13 22.50 8.62
C VAL A 669 43.56 22.28 10.01
N PHE A 670 42.42 21.62 10.10
CA PHE A 670 41.72 21.26 11.32
C PHE A 670 41.70 19.74 11.51
N ASP A 671 41.71 19.30 12.75
CA ASP A 671 41.41 17.92 13.10
C ASP A 671 39.90 17.61 13.04
N ALA A 672 39.53 16.36 13.32
CA ALA A 672 38.14 15.90 13.32
C ALA A 672 37.22 16.58 14.34
N SER A 673 37.77 17.36 15.28
CA SER A 673 37.01 18.15 16.26
C SER A 673 36.86 19.63 15.87
N TRP A 674 37.32 20.00 14.68
CA TRP A 674 37.44 21.39 14.22
C TRP A 674 38.44 22.24 15.04
N ALA A 675 39.39 21.60 15.73
CA ALA A 675 40.51 22.31 16.33
C ALA A 675 41.59 22.55 15.27
N ILE A 676 42.12 23.76 15.19
CA ILE A 676 43.16 24.13 14.21
C ILE A 676 44.49 23.47 14.60
N VAL A 677 45.09 22.73 13.67
CA VAL A 677 46.36 22.01 13.84
C VAL A 677 47.48 22.72 13.11
N SER A 678 47.18 23.37 11.98
CA SER A 678 48.14 24.26 11.33
C SER A 678 47.49 25.35 10.50
N ARG A 679 48.21 26.46 10.32
CA ARG A 679 47.88 27.54 9.39
C ARG A 679 49.10 27.86 8.54
N THR A 680 48.93 27.76 7.22
CA THR A 680 49.94 28.22 6.25
C THR A 680 49.53 29.57 5.69
N HIS A 681 50.44 30.54 5.70
CA HIS A 681 50.28 31.84 5.08
C HIS A 681 51.00 31.87 3.74
N PHE A 682 50.35 32.46 2.73
CA PHE A 682 50.95 32.65 1.41
C PHE A 682 50.98 34.13 1.06
N ASP A 683 51.97 34.49 0.24
CA ASP A 683 51.99 35.79 -0.43
C ASP A 683 51.09 35.80 -1.70
N PRO A 684 50.91 36.96 -2.37
CA PRO A 684 50.11 37.04 -3.59
C PRO A 684 50.60 36.16 -4.75
N ASP A 685 51.88 35.78 -4.79
CA ASP A 685 52.47 34.94 -5.83
C ASP A 685 52.30 33.44 -5.51
N GLY A 686 51.86 33.10 -4.29
CA GLY A 686 51.56 31.76 -3.83
C GLY A 686 52.71 31.08 -3.08
N ASP A 687 53.76 31.83 -2.74
CA ASP A 687 54.86 31.32 -1.94
C ASP A 687 54.51 31.32 -0.45
N VAL A 688 54.95 30.28 0.26
CA VAL A 688 54.73 30.17 1.72
C VAL A 688 55.57 31.22 2.45
N THR A 689 54.93 32.04 3.26
CA THR A 689 55.61 33.05 4.10
C THR A 689 55.73 32.61 5.56
N ALA A 690 54.76 31.84 6.05
CA ALA A 690 54.79 31.30 7.41
C ALA A 690 53.95 30.02 7.53
N ILE A 691 54.36 29.11 8.41
CA ILE A 691 53.58 27.94 8.84
C ILE A 691 53.51 27.98 10.37
N ASP A 692 52.30 28.11 10.92
CA ASP A 692 52.01 27.97 12.34
C ASP A 692 51.49 26.55 12.60
N ARG A 693 52.20 25.75 13.39
CA ARG A 693 51.79 24.40 13.81
C ARG A 693 51.43 24.42 15.28
N ILE A 694 50.23 23.92 15.60
CA ILE A 694 49.64 24.01 16.93
C ILE A 694 49.57 22.60 17.51
N ASP A 695 50.21 22.39 18.66
CA ASP A 695 50.16 21.10 19.35
C ASP A 695 48.92 20.96 20.27
N ALA A 696 48.70 19.76 20.82
CA ALA A 696 47.55 19.47 21.67
C ALA A 696 47.49 20.29 22.97
N SER A 697 48.59 20.94 23.38
CA SER A 697 48.64 21.82 24.55
C SER A 697 48.33 23.28 24.19
N GLY A 698 48.13 23.58 22.91
CA GLY A 698 47.95 24.94 22.38
C GLY A 698 49.27 25.66 22.13
N ARG A 699 50.42 24.97 22.17
CA ARG A 699 51.73 25.56 21.88
C ARG A 699 51.88 25.77 20.38
N HIS A 700 52.45 26.90 19.98
CA HIS A 700 52.63 27.26 18.57
C HIS A 700 54.10 27.10 18.16
N LEU A 701 54.36 26.39 17.07
CA LEU A 701 55.63 26.39 16.35
C LEU A 701 55.43 27.16 15.04
N VAL A 702 56.03 28.34 14.96
CA VAL A 702 55.91 29.25 13.83
C VAL A 702 57.21 29.25 13.03
N ASP A 703 57.16 28.64 11.85
CA ASP A 703 58.23 28.66 10.86
C ASP A 703 57.98 29.80 9.88
N SER A 704 58.91 30.74 9.77
CA SER A 704 58.87 31.86 8.81
C SER A 704 59.81 31.60 7.65
N PHE A 705 59.39 31.94 6.43
CA PHE A 705 60.10 31.65 5.19
C PHE A 705 60.32 32.93 4.39
N GLU A 706 61.42 32.99 3.64
CA GLU A 706 61.54 33.91 2.51
C GLU A 706 60.75 33.34 1.31
N PRO A 707 60.10 34.19 0.49
CA PRO A 707 59.40 33.74 -0.71
C PRO A 707 60.27 32.83 -1.59
N GLY A 708 59.75 31.66 -1.94
CA GLY A 708 60.44 30.64 -2.74
C GLY A 708 61.45 29.75 -1.99
N SER A 709 61.71 30.00 -0.70
CA SER A 709 62.59 29.16 0.12
C SER A 709 61.93 27.86 0.56
N ARG A 710 62.70 26.77 0.62
CA ARG A 710 62.27 25.48 1.20
C ARG A 710 62.61 25.33 2.68
N SER A 711 63.48 26.20 3.20
CA SER A 711 63.94 26.17 4.59
C SER A 711 63.46 27.43 5.32
N PRO A 712 63.03 27.30 6.59
CA PRO A 712 62.66 28.47 7.36
C PRO A 712 63.89 29.34 7.61
N ILE A 713 63.70 30.66 7.57
CA ILE A 713 64.71 31.63 8.04
C ILE A 713 64.66 31.77 9.56
N ARG A 714 63.52 31.44 10.16
CA ARG A 714 63.27 31.56 11.59
C ARG A 714 62.22 30.54 12.02
N SER A 715 62.50 29.80 13.10
CA SER A 715 61.55 28.94 13.79
C SER A 715 61.37 29.44 15.22
N GLU A 716 60.14 29.81 15.58
CA GLU A 716 59.80 30.31 16.91
C GLU A 716 58.82 29.38 17.58
N ILE A 717 59.05 29.13 18.87
CA ILE A 717 58.11 28.38 19.68
C ILE A 717 57.47 29.33 20.70
N TYR A 718 56.14 29.41 20.69
CA TYR A 718 55.36 30.16 21.65
C TYR A 718 54.52 29.24 22.54
N ASP A 719 54.31 29.63 23.79
CA ASP A 719 53.33 28.97 24.66
C ASP A 719 51.88 29.23 24.20
N ALA A 720 50.91 28.61 24.87
CA ALA A 720 49.49 28.78 24.56
C ALA A 720 48.94 30.21 24.77
N SER A 721 49.73 31.10 25.39
CA SER A 721 49.40 32.52 25.58
C SER A 721 50.18 33.44 24.62
N TRP A 722 50.85 32.89 23.62
CA TRP A 722 51.69 33.61 22.65
C TRP A 722 52.95 34.27 23.25
N ASN A 723 53.45 33.78 24.40
CA ASN A 723 54.76 34.19 24.90
C ASN A 723 55.87 33.36 24.23
N LEU A 724 56.95 34.02 23.80
CA LEU A 724 58.09 33.34 23.17
C LEU A 724 58.78 32.42 24.20
N VAL A 725 59.05 31.18 23.81
CA VAL A 725 59.78 30.18 24.61
C VAL A 725 61.18 29.98 24.02
N SER A 726 61.28 29.89 22.70
CA SER A 726 62.56 29.78 22.02
C SER A 726 62.47 30.27 20.58
N ARG A 727 63.63 30.67 20.04
CA ARG A 727 63.80 31.04 18.63
C ARG A 727 65.06 30.40 18.09
N THR A 728 64.96 29.81 16.91
CA THR A 728 66.10 29.40 16.10
C THR A 728 66.12 30.21 14.82
N THR A 729 67.26 30.82 14.52
CA THR A 729 67.48 31.57 13.28
C THR A 729 68.39 30.76 12.38
N PHE A 730 68.08 30.74 11.08
CA PHE A 730 68.82 29.98 10.07
C PHE A 730 69.44 30.90 9.02
N ASP A 731 70.50 30.44 8.36
CA ASP A 731 71.02 31.06 7.15
C ASP A 731 70.22 30.64 5.90
N GLY A 732 70.56 31.20 4.73
CA GLY A 732 69.91 30.86 3.46
C GLY A 732 70.10 29.41 2.97
N GLU A 733 70.93 28.60 3.64
CA GLU A 733 71.09 27.17 3.38
C GLU A 733 70.34 26.30 4.42
N GLY A 734 69.64 26.93 5.38
CA GLY A 734 68.89 26.25 6.43
C GLY A 734 69.74 25.79 7.62
N ARG A 735 70.95 26.33 7.79
CA ARG A 735 71.83 25.98 8.92
C ARG A 735 71.61 26.94 10.08
N VAL A 736 71.67 26.44 11.31
CA VAL A 736 71.50 27.25 12.52
C VAL A 736 72.62 28.30 12.62
N VAL A 737 72.25 29.57 12.78
CA VAL A 737 73.19 30.67 13.06
C VAL A 737 73.09 31.18 14.49
N GLU A 738 71.88 31.13 15.06
CA GLU A 738 71.62 31.60 16.42
C GLU A 738 70.44 30.85 17.02
N THR A 739 70.54 30.47 18.28
CA THR A 739 69.40 30.04 19.10
C THR A 739 69.24 30.98 20.28
N LEU A 740 67.99 31.30 20.59
CA LEU A 740 67.55 32.04 21.76
C LEU A 740 66.63 31.13 22.57
N GLN A 741 66.92 30.98 23.85
CA GLN A 741 66.10 30.26 24.82
C GLN A 741 65.68 31.24 25.92
N GLU A 742 64.37 31.32 26.17
CA GLU A 742 63.79 32.11 27.24
C GLU A 742 63.74 31.27 28.53
N GLY A 743 64.35 31.78 29.60
CA GLY A 743 64.38 31.17 30.93
C GLY A 743 63.13 31.49 31.74
N THR A 744 62.71 30.57 32.61
CA THR A 744 61.52 30.77 33.46
C THR A 744 61.69 31.85 34.52
N ASP A 745 62.93 32.24 34.80
CA ASP A 745 63.33 33.34 35.69
C ASP A 745 63.48 34.69 34.96
N GLY A 746 63.20 34.71 33.65
CA GLY A 746 63.32 35.87 32.78
C GLY A 746 64.71 36.05 32.16
N THR A 747 65.66 35.15 32.40
CA THR A 747 66.98 35.21 31.74
C THR A 747 66.89 34.80 30.27
N HIS A 748 67.79 35.33 29.43
CA HIS A 748 67.85 34.99 28.01
C HIS A 748 69.16 34.28 27.69
N THR A 749 69.11 33.09 27.12
CA THR A 749 70.31 32.38 26.68
C THR A 749 70.42 32.43 25.16
N VAL A 750 71.51 33.01 24.65
CA VAL A 750 71.77 33.11 23.21
C VAL A 750 73.01 32.31 22.85
N ALA A 751 72.83 31.27 22.04
CA ALA A 751 73.94 30.51 21.48
C ALA A 751 74.15 30.91 20.02
N ARG A 752 75.38 31.29 19.66
CA ARG A 752 75.73 31.69 18.29
C ARG A 752 76.65 30.66 17.66
N PHE A 753 76.39 30.34 16.41
CA PHE A 753 77.08 29.30 15.66
C PHE A 753 77.95 29.93 14.58
N THR A 754 79.13 29.36 14.38
CA THR A 754 79.88 29.61 13.15
C THR A 754 79.20 28.85 12.01
N ALA A 755 79.10 29.46 10.83
CA ALA A 755 78.41 28.85 9.68
C ALA A 755 78.94 27.42 9.40
N GLY A 756 78.05 26.43 9.49
CA GLY A 756 78.37 25.02 9.26
C GLY A 756 78.93 24.25 10.48
N ALA A 757 79.03 24.87 11.66
CA ALA A 757 79.46 24.20 12.88
C ALA A 757 78.30 23.49 13.59
N GLU A 758 78.56 22.32 14.18
CA GLU A 758 77.58 21.57 15.00
C GLU A 758 77.46 22.12 16.44
N HIS A 759 78.44 22.93 16.87
CA HIS A 759 78.53 23.47 18.21
C HIS A 759 78.58 25.01 18.19
N PRO A 760 78.03 25.69 19.21
CA PRO A 760 78.06 27.14 19.28
C PRO A 760 79.50 27.63 19.48
N SER A 761 79.90 28.73 18.83
CA SER A 761 81.17 29.40 19.10
C SER A 761 81.13 30.19 20.41
N THR A 762 79.94 30.71 20.76
CA THR A 762 79.70 31.44 22.01
C THR A 762 78.32 31.13 22.55
N VAL A 763 78.21 31.04 23.87
CA VAL A 763 76.93 31.06 24.58
C VAL A 763 76.92 32.23 25.53
N ASP A 764 75.98 33.14 25.32
CA ASP A 764 75.75 34.31 26.16
C ASP A 764 74.53 34.07 27.03
N VAL A 765 74.66 34.38 28.32
CA VAL A 765 73.51 34.44 29.25
C VAL A 765 73.29 35.90 29.61
N PHE A 766 72.06 36.38 29.40
CA PHE A 766 71.62 37.73 29.71
C PHE A 766 70.63 37.72 30.87
N SER A 767 70.64 38.79 31.66
CA SER A 767 69.60 39.11 32.64
C SER A 767 68.28 39.47 31.94
N PRO A 768 67.16 39.55 32.69
CA PRO A 768 65.86 39.97 32.13
C PRO A 768 65.82 41.35 31.46
N ASP A 769 66.82 42.20 31.68
CA ASP A 769 66.99 43.51 31.04
C ASP A 769 68.03 43.51 29.91
N TRP A 770 68.44 42.32 29.43
CA TRP A 770 69.43 42.10 28.37
C TRP A 770 70.86 42.57 28.68
N SER A 771 71.21 42.70 29.96
CA SER A 771 72.61 42.89 30.37
C SER A 771 73.34 41.54 30.36
N ILE A 772 74.56 41.49 29.84
CA ILE A 772 75.32 40.22 29.75
C ILE A 772 75.83 39.80 31.14
N LEU A 773 75.50 38.58 31.56
CA LEU A 773 75.91 37.99 32.83
C LEU A 773 77.12 37.09 32.65
N SER A 774 77.14 36.31 31.57
CA SER A 774 78.30 35.49 31.23
C SER A 774 78.41 35.23 29.73
N ARG A 775 79.63 34.96 29.29
CA ARG A 775 79.95 34.48 27.95
C ARG A 775 80.87 33.27 28.05
N ALA A 776 80.36 32.12 27.62
CA ALA A 776 81.15 30.92 27.41
C ALA A 776 81.67 30.88 25.96
N HIS A 777 82.95 30.54 25.82
CA HIS A 777 83.62 30.34 24.53
C HIS A 777 83.91 28.85 24.33
N TYR A 778 83.64 28.38 23.12
CA TYR A 778 83.91 27.01 22.71
C TYR A 778 84.81 26.97 21.47
N ASP A 779 85.60 25.91 21.35
CA ASP A 779 86.38 25.66 20.14
C ASP A 779 85.52 25.03 19.03
N GLN A 780 86.14 24.80 17.87
CA GLN A 780 85.48 24.20 16.69
C GLN A 780 84.95 22.78 16.91
N ASN A 781 85.39 22.08 17.96
CA ASN A 781 84.95 20.73 18.33
C ASN A 781 83.95 20.76 19.52
N GLY A 782 83.52 21.94 19.95
CA GLY A 782 82.61 22.11 21.07
C GLY A 782 83.25 22.00 22.45
N ALA A 783 84.59 22.00 22.56
CA ALA A 783 85.26 22.00 23.86
C ALA A 783 85.20 23.40 24.48
N PHE A 784 84.89 23.46 25.78
CA PHE A 784 84.85 24.70 26.56
C PHE A 784 86.27 25.20 26.82
N ILE A 785 86.57 26.43 26.39
CA ILE A 785 87.94 27.00 26.41
C ILE A 785 88.07 28.24 27.29
N ALA A 786 86.99 28.98 27.49
CA ALA A 786 86.98 30.12 28.40
C ALA A 786 85.56 30.48 28.85
N ILE A 787 85.44 31.08 30.02
CA ILE A 787 84.22 31.77 30.44
C ILE A 787 84.57 33.12 31.05
N ASP A 788 83.88 34.14 30.57
CA ASP A 788 83.85 35.47 31.14
C ASP A 788 82.57 35.61 31.98
N ARG A 789 82.73 35.79 33.28
CA ARG A 789 81.62 36.06 34.21
C ARG A 789 81.67 37.53 34.62
N ILE A 790 80.56 38.22 34.42
CA ILE A 790 80.46 39.67 34.57
C ILE A 790 79.61 39.96 35.79
N ASP A 791 80.18 40.66 36.76
CA ASP A 791 79.45 41.06 37.96
C ASP A 791 78.60 42.33 37.72
N PRO A 792 77.66 42.69 38.63
CA PRO A 792 76.84 43.89 38.47
C PRO A 792 77.60 45.21 38.45
N SER A 793 78.88 45.24 38.86
CA SER A 793 79.76 46.40 38.78
C SER A 793 80.50 46.50 37.43
N GLY A 794 80.34 45.50 36.57
CA GLY A 794 81.00 45.37 35.28
C GLY A 794 82.39 44.75 35.36
N ARG A 795 82.81 44.17 36.49
CA ARG A 795 84.09 43.46 36.59
C ARG A 795 84.00 42.11 35.91
N HIS A 796 85.11 41.70 35.30
CA HIS A 796 85.21 40.44 34.56
C HIS A 796 86.07 39.45 35.32
N LEU A 797 85.53 38.26 35.56
CA LEU A 797 86.31 37.08 35.94
C LEU A 797 86.42 36.17 34.72
N VAL A 798 87.63 36.07 34.18
CA VAL A 798 87.91 35.24 33.02
C VAL A 798 88.69 34.01 33.45
N ASP A 799 88.02 32.87 33.36
CA ASP A 799 88.64 31.56 33.55
C ASP A 799 88.98 30.98 32.18
N SER A 800 90.25 30.65 31.96
CA SER A 800 90.75 30.01 30.74
C SER A 800 91.06 28.53 30.99
N PHE A 801 90.67 27.66 30.07
CA PHE A 801 90.79 26.21 30.18
C PHE A 801 91.61 25.65 29.03
N GLU A 802 92.37 24.59 29.30
CA GLU A 802 92.82 23.70 28.22
C GLU A 802 91.64 22.85 27.73
N PRO A 803 91.53 22.57 26.42
CA PRO A 803 90.45 21.74 25.90
C PRO A 803 90.36 20.38 26.62
N GLY A 804 89.22 20.13 27.29
CA GLY A 804 88.97 18.91 28.05
C GLY A 804 89.40 18.94 29.52
N SER A 805 89.98 20.04 30.01
CA SER A 805 90.29 20.23 31.43
C SER A 805 89.07 20.70 32.21
N ALA A 806 88.85 20.15 33.41
CA ALA A 806 87.84 20.61 34.35
C ALA A 806 88.31 21.81 35.19
N SER A 807 89.61 22.04 35.28
CA SER A 807 90.22 23.11 36.08
C SER A 807 90.78 24.21 35.18
N PRO A 808 90.66 25.49 35.57
CA PRO A 808 91.25 26.58 34.81
C PRO A 808 92.78 26.48 34.86
N ILE A 809 93.43 26.73 33.73
CA ILE A 809 94.88 26.93 33.69
C ILE A 809 95.26 28.35 34.16
N ARG A 810 94.30 29.28 34.06
CA ARG A 810 94.49 30.67 34.43
C ARG A 810 93.15 31.30 34.79
N SER A 811 93.12 32.03 35.90
CA SER A 811 92.00 32.86 36.32
C SER A 811 92.46 34.31 36.42
N GLU A 812 91.77 35.20 35.71
CA GLU A 812 92.13 36.61 35.60
C GLU A 812 90.94 37.48 36.01
N VAL A 813 91.18 38.43 36.91
CA VAL A 813 90.19 39.41 37.30
C VAL A 813 90.54 40.74 36.66
N TYR A 814 89.60 41.30 35.90
CA TYR A 814 89.71 42.61 35.30
C TYR A 814 88.70 43.58 35.89
N ASP A 815 89.05 44.87 35.92
CA ASP A 815 88.06 45.92 36.15
C ASP A 815 87.13 46.09 34.92
N ALA A 816 86.12 46.95 35.05
CA ALA A 816 85.17 47.22 33.97
C ALA A 816 85.80 47.88 32.72
N SER A 817 87.06 48.30 32.80
CA SER A 817 87.85 48.84 31.68
C SER A 817 88.88 47.85 31.15
N TRP A 818 88.79 46.57 31.54
CA TRP A 818 89.71 45.49 31.15
C TRP A 818 91.16 45.68 31.64
N ASN A 819 91.39 46.45 32.71
CA ASN A 819 92.69 46.47 33.37
C ASN A 819 92.82 45.26 34.30
N LEU A 820 93.94 44.53 34.20
CA LEU A 820 94.20 43.35 35.05
C LEU A 820 94.39 43.80 36.50
N LEU A 821 93.59 43.24 37.41
CA LEU A 821 93.69 43.46 38.84
C LEU A 821 94.47 42.32 39.52
N SER A 822 94.16 41.09 39.12
CA SER A 822 94.86 39.91 39.62
C SER A 822 94.87 38.78 38.60
N ARG A 823 95.91 37.96 38.70
CA ARG A 823 96.04 36.73 37.91
C ARG A 823 96.51 35.61 38.80
N ILE A 824 95.83 34.48 38.69
CA ILE A 824 96.23 33.21 39.29
C ILE A 824 96.55 32.25 38.14
N THR A 825 97.71 31.63 38.20
CA THR A 825 98.11 30.58 37.25
C THR A 825 98.18 29.25 37.97
N TYR A 826 97.61 28.23 37.36
CA TYR A 826 97.51 26.88 37.92
C TYR A 826 98.42 25.92 37.17
N ASP A 827 98.92 24.88 37.85
CA ASP A 827 99.53 23.73 37.20
C ASP A 827 98.46 22.80 36.60
N SER A 828 98.91 21.71 35.97
CA SER A 828 98.01 20.71 35.36
C SER A 828 97.12 19.97 36.36
N ASP A 829 97.44 20.02 37.65
CA ASP A 829 96.63 19.41 38.72
C ASP A 829 95.68 20.43 39.37
N GLY A 830 95.67 21.68 38.89
CA GLY A 830 94.85 22.77 39.43
C GLY A 830 95.43 23.42 40.70
N ARG A 831 96.71 23.20 41.03
CA ARG A 831 97.37 23.88 42.14
C ARG A 831 97.92 25.23 41.71
N ILE A 832 97.88 26.21 42.61
CA ILE A 832 98.38 27.57 42.36
C ILE A 832 99.91 27.52 42.24
N THR A 833 100.44 27.97 41.10
CA THR A 833 101.89 28.13 40.90
C THR A 833 102.33 29.56 41.12
N THR A 834 101.51 30.51 40.67
CA THR A 834 101.83 31.93 40.70
C THR A 834 100.59 32.75 40.97
N VAL A 835 100.71 33.72 41.87
CA VAL A 835 99.71 34.77 42.08
C VAL A 835 100.35 36.11 41.78
N GLN A 836 99.77 36.83 40.83
CA GLN A 836 100.12 38.21 40.53
C GLN A 836 98.99 39.12 41.02
N HIS A 837 99.35 40.15 41.74
CA HIS A 837 98.45 41.22 42.14
C HIS A 837 99.04 42.57 41.72
N ASP A 838 98.28 43.30 40.91
CA ASP A 838 98.67 44.61 40.42
C ASP A 838 98.09 45.68 41.34
N LYS A 839 98.96 46.43 42.00
CA LYS A 839 98.58 47.44 42.98
C LYS A 839 98.02 48.68 42.30
N ALA A 840 97.17 49.41 43.04
CA ALA A 840 96.58 50.66 42.55
C ALA A 840 97.60 51.79 42.29
N ASP A 841 98.80 51.73 42.91
CA ASP A 841 99.90 52.66 42.63
C ASP A 841 100.73 52.27 41.39
N GLY A 842 100.33 51.18 40.71
CA GLY A 842 100.99 50.61 39.55
C GLY A 842 102.10 49.61 39.89
N GLY A 843 102.46 49.42 41.16
CA GLY A 843 103.44 48.40 41.56
C GLY A 843 102.88 46.98 41.43
N HIS A 844 103.74 45.98 41.40
CA HIS A 844 103.33 44.57 41.24
C HIS A 844 103.83 43.71 42.39
N LEU A 845 102.97 42.81 42.86
CA LEU A 845 103.33 41.74 43.76
C LEU A 845 103.21 40.42 43.03
N ILE A 846 104.28 39.63 43.04
CA ILE A 846 104.27 38.28 42.48
C ILE A 846 104.70 37.30 43.57
N ALA A 847 103.74 36.47 43.97
CA ALA A 847 103.97 35.34 44.84
C ALA A 847 104.20 34.08 44.00
N ARG A 848 105.25 33.33 44.32
CA ARG A 848 105.56 32.04 43.68
C ARG A 848 105.51 30.93 44.71
N TYR A 849 104.79 29.88 44.36
CA TYR A 849 104.59 28.71 45.18
C TYR A 849 105.36 27.54 44.57
N ASP A 850 105.82 26.63 45.42
CA ASP A 850 106.38 25.37 44.95
C ASP A 850 105.33 24.29 44.73
N ALA A 851 105.82 23.09 44.42
CA ALA A 851 104.98 21.94 44.13
C ALA A 851 104.14 21.47 45.33
N ASP A 852 104.56 21.79 46.56
CA ASP A 852 103.82 21.46 47.78
C ASP A 852 102.81 22.55 48.16
N GLY A 853 102.84 23.69 47.45
CA GLY A 853 101.95 24.83 47.64
C GLY A 853 102.49 25.85 48.65
N ASP A 854 103.77 25.73 49.03
CA ASP A 854 104.39 26.62 50.00
C ASP A 854 104.97 27.86 49.30
N LEU A 855 104.82 29.03 49.94
CA LEU A 855 105.27 30.31 49.39
C LEU A 855 106.80 30.38 49.42
N GLN A 856 107.46 30.32 48.27
CA GLN A 856 108.93 30.41 48.21
C GLN A 856 109.44 31.84 48.13
N TYR A 857 108.81 32.64 47.27
CA TYR A 857 109.25 34.00 46.98
C TYR A 857 108.04 34.94 46.92
N LEU A 858 108.20 36.10 47.53
CA LEU A 858 107.36 37.25 47.24
C LEU A 858 108.25 38.34 46.65
N ASP A 859 108.00 38.63 45.37
CA ASP A 859 108.71 39.65 44.63
C ASP A 859 107.86 40.92 44.58
N THR A 860 108.42 42.03 45.06
CA THR A 860 107.81 43.35 44.96
C THR A 860 108.50 44.14 43.86
N PHE A 861 107.70 44.61 42.90
CA PHE A 861 108.17 45.42 41.78
C PHE A 861 107.58 46.82 41.82
N ALA A 862 108.39 47.80 41.41
CA ALA A 862 107.93 49.15 41.09
C ALA A 862 107.03 49.13 39.83
N PRO A 863 106.28 50.22 39.55
CA PRO A 863 105.45 50.31 38.34
C PRO A 863 106.20 50.16 37.02
N ASN A 864 107.52 50.39 37.02
CA ASN A 864 108.38 50.16 35.88
C ASN A 864 108.99 48.74 35.85
N TRP A 865 108.46 47.82 36.66
CA TRP A 865 108.95 46.44 36.84
C TRP A 865 110.38 46.33 37.36
N ALA A 866 110.96 47.40 37.90
CA ALA A 866 112.20 47.29 38.65
C ALA A 866 111.94 46.54 39.95
N MET A 867 112.69 45.47 40.18
CA MET A 867 112.57 44.67 41.40
C MET A 867 113.06 45.50 42.58
N LEU A 868 112.16 45.74 43.54
CA LEU A 868 112.43 46.53 44.73
C LEU A 868 112.87 45.65 45.89
N ALA A 869 112.24 44.49 46.02
CA ALA A 869 112.63 43.50 47.00
C ALA A 869 112.24 42.08 46.62
N ARG A 870 112.99 41.13 47.16
CA ARG A 870 112.59 39.73 47.28
C ARG A 870 112.49 39.37 48.75
N ALA A 871 111.33 38.91 49.16
CA ALA A 871 111.20 38.17 50.40
C ALA A 871 111.31 36.67 50.12
N THR A 872 112.13 36.00 50.91
CA THR A 872 112.26 34.54 50.98
C THR A 872 111.70 34.04 52.29
N PHE A 873 110.96 32.93 52.24
CA PHE A 873 110.32 32.32 53.39
C PHE A 873 110.95 30.96 53.70
N LEU A 874 110.90 30.56 54.96
CA LEU A 874 111.21 29.20 55.39
C LEU A 874 110.02 28.29 55.05
N ASP A 875 110.27 26.97 55.04
CA ASP A 875 109.24 25.95 54.81
C ASP A 875 108.06 26.03 55.80
N ASP A 876 108.24 26.67 56.98
CA ASP A 876 107.15 26.92 57.93
C ASP A 876 106.33 28.19 57.62
N GLY A 877 106.59 28.83 56.47
CA GLY A 877 105.97 30.07 56.02
C GLY A 877 106.51 31.33 56.69
N SER A 878 107.47 31.22 57.62
CA SER A 878 108.03 32.38 58.31
C SER A 878 109.03 33.13 57.43
N LEU A 879 109.02 34.47 57.52
CA LEU A 879 109.92 35.33 56.76
C LEU A 879 111.38 35.02 57.13
N GLN A 880 112.16 34.53 56.17
CA GLN A 880 113.56 34.16 56.37
C GLN A 880 114.47 35.38 56.18
N ALA A 881 114.30 36.03 55.03
CA ALA A 881 115.13 37.16 54.64
C ALA A 881 114.37 38.03 53.64
N VAL A 882 114.69 39.32 53.65
CA VAL A 882 114.27 40.28 52.64
C VAL A 882 115.51 40.91 52.04
N ASP A 883 115.70 40.68 50.75
CA ASP A 883 116.70 41.37 49.95
C ASP A 883 116.07 42.65 49.40
N HIS A 884 116.48 43.79 49.95
CA HIS A 884 116.13 45.11 49.44
C HIS A 884 117.13 45.53 48.38
N ILE A 885 116.63 45.86 47.20
CA ILE A 885 117.44 46.24 46.07
C ILE A 885 117.38 47.76 45.92
N GLY A 886 118.51 48.43 46.20
CA GLY A 886 118.67 49.86 46.03
C GLY A 886 118.64 50.29 44.57
N ALA A 887 118.30 51.54 44.30
CA ALA A 887 118.23 52.08 42.94
C ALA A 887 119.59 52.07 42.21
N ASP A 888 120.70 52.04 42.94
CA ASP A 888 122.06 51.87 42.42
C ASP A 888 122.48 50.39 42.27
N GLY A 889 121.56 49.47 42.55
CA GLY A 889 121.76 48.02 42.55
C GLY A 889 122.41 47.49 43.83
N SER A 890 122.70 48.32 44.82
CA SER A 890 123.22 47.83 46.10
C SER A 890 122.16 46.98 46.81
N HIS A 891 122.59 45.90 47.45
CA HIS A 891 121.69 44.99 48.15
C HIS A 891 121.78 45.20 49.64
N ARG A 892 120.63 45.25 50.30
CA ARG A 892 120.54 45.13 51.75
C ARG A 892 119.71 43.91 52.07
N VAL A 893 120.38 42.86 52.55
CA VAL A 893 119.73 41.65 53.00
C VAL A 893 119.47 41.74 54.49
N ASP A 894 118.21 41.92 54.82
CA ASP A 894 117.73 41.85 56.18
C ASP A 894 117.32 40.40 56.46
N THR A 895 118.00 39.75 57.42
CA THR A 895 117.72 38.37 57.81
C THR A 895 116.97 38.35 59.13
N PHE A 896 115.93 37.54 59.20
CA PHE A 896 115.02 37.45 60.34
C PHE A 896 115.22 36.11 61.07
N ARG A 897 115.00 36.10 62.38
CA ARG A 897 114.84 34.84 63.14
C ARG A 897 113.35 34.58 63.20
N GLY A 898 112.95 33.34 62.89
CA GLY A 898 111.54 32.94 62.84
C GLY A 898 110.75 33.49 64.04
N GLY A 899 109.67 34.22 63.73
CA GLY A 899 108.79 34.87 64.71
C GLY A 899 109.10 36.34 65.05
N SER A 900 110.04 37.00 64.38
CA SER A 900 110.37 38.42 64.61
C SER A 900 110.27 39.25 63.33
N GLU A 901 109.50 40.35 63.38
CA GLU A 901 109.44 41.37 62.31
C GLU A 901 110.76 42.17 62.20
N GLN A 902 111.58 42.17 63.26
CA GLN A 902 112.86 42.88 63.27
C GLN A 902 114.01 41.98 62.81
N ALA A 903 114.84 42.50 61.91
CA ALA A 903 116.03 41.82 61.43
C ALA A 903 117.05 41.64 62.57
N TYR A 904 117.54 40.43 62.78
CA TYR A 904 118.63 40.21 63.74
C TYR A 904 120.00 40.46 63.10
N ARG A 905 120.05 40.47 61.76
CA ARG A 905 121.24 40.71 60.97
C ARG A 905 120.85 41.44 59.69
N SER A 906 121.51 42.56 59.44
CA SER A 906 121.46 43.25 58.15
C SER A 906 122.83 43.21 57.52
N GLU A 907 122.88 42.80 56.26
CA GLU A 907 124.09 42.75 55.47
C GLU A 907 123.94 43.60 54.23
N PHE A 908 124.97 44.42 54.00
CA PHE A 908 125.02 45.31 52.86
C PHE A 908 126.02 44.75 51.88
N TYR A 909 125.58 44.60 50.63
CA TYR A 909 126.38 44.12 49.53
C TYR A 909 126.39 45.17 48.42
N ASP A 910 127.50 45.25 47.70
CA ASP A 910 127.55 46.03 46.47
C ASP A 910 126.69 45.36 45.37
N PRO A 911 126.44 46.02 44.23
CA PRO A 911 125.67 45.42 43.14
C PRO A 911 126.27 44.13 42.55
N GLN A 912 127.50 43.77 42.92
CA GLN A 912 128.16 42.52 42.53
C GLN A 912 128.12 41.47 43.67
N TRP A 913 127.28 41.67 44.69
CA TRP A 913 127.15 40.82 45.87
C TRP A 913 128.43 40.70 46.71
N ARG A 914 129.35 41.68 46.62
CA ARG A 914 130.50 41.71 47.52
C ARG A 914 130.08 42.31 48.83
N PHE A 915 130.32 41.59 49.92
CA PHE A 915 130.00 42.03 51.27
C PHE A 915 130.73 43.33 51.60
N ILE A 916 129.97 44.35 51.99
CA ILE A 916 130.47 45.66 52.39
C ILE A 916 130.57 45.70 53.92
N GLU A 917 129.43 45.58 54.59
CA GLU A 917 129.34 45.58 56.04
C GLU A 917 128.16 44.74 56.54
N GLY A 918 128.28 44.26 57.78
CA GLY A 918 127.23 43.51 58.46
C GLY A 918 127.01 44.09 59.84
N ARG A 919 125.75 44.32 60.19
CA ARG A 919 125.34 44.72 61.53
C ARG A 919 124.54 43.60 62.15
N GLY A 920 125.08 43.05 63.23
CA GLY A 920 124.34 42.18 64.13
C GLY A 920 123.61 43.01 65.16
N PHE A 921 122.34 42.71 65.38
CA PHE A 921 121.51 43.35 66.39
C PHE A 921 121.27 42.36 67.54
N ALA A 922 121.36 42.86 68.77
CA ALA A 922 120.85 42.10 69.92
C ALA A 922 119.32 41.96 69.79
N ASP A 923 118.77 40.86 70.32
CA ASP A 923 117.34 40.52 70.18
C ASP A 923 116.45 41.74 70.48
N GLY A 924 115.72 42.20 69.46
CA GLY A 924 114.79 43.35 69.54
C GLY A 924 115.38 44.74 69.23
N GLY A 925 116.55 44.82 68.59
CA GLY A 925 117.23 46.11 68.31
C GLY A 925 117.49 46.45 66.83
N GLY A 926 116.98 45.67 65.87
CA GLY A 926 117.26 45.84 64.44
C GLY A 926 116.22 46.68 63.67
N PRO A 927 116.55 47.17 62.46
CA PRO A 927 115.62 47.94 61.63
C PRO A 927 114.49 47.06 61.05
N THR A 928 113.27 47.61 61.01
CA THR A 928 112.16 47.14 60.16
C THR A 928 112.04 48.03 58.93
N SER A 929 111.76 47.45 57.77
CA SER A 929 111.50 48.19 56.53
C SER A 929 110.04 47.99 56.09
N GLU A 930 109.50 48.94 55.35
CA GLU A 930 108.12 48.88 54.85
C GLU A 930 107.90 47.66 53.94
N LEU A 931 108.89 47.30 53.13
CA LEU A 931 108.87 46.10 52.29
C LEU A 931 108.97 44.80 53.11
N ALA A 932 109.67 44.81 54.25
CA ALA A 932 109.68 43.68 55.18
C ALA A 932 108.34 43.53 55.92
N ALA A 933 107.71 44.66 56.32
CA ALA A 933 106.37 44.65 56.89
C ALA A 933 105.32 44.18 55.86
N GLU A 934 105.46 44.54 54.58
CA GLU A 934 104.58 44.08 53.51
C GLU A 934 104.71 42.57 53.26
N ALA A 935 105.94 42.05 53.22
CA ALA A 935 106.18 40.60 53.13
C ALA A 935 105.72 39.84 54.38
N TRP A 936 105.91 40.44 55.56
CA TRP A 936 105.41 39.90 56.83
C TRP A 936 103.88 39.85 56.84
N ASN A 937 103.20 40.93 56.44
CA ASN A 937 101.74 40.97 56.35
C ASN A 937 101.20 39.96 55.34
N PHE A 938 101.86 39.81 54.19
CA PHE A 938 101.50 38.77 53.22
C PHE A 938 101.61 37.37 53.83
N ALA A 939 102.66 37.09 54.62
CA ALA A 939 102.84 35.81 55.30
C ALA A 939 101.91 35.60 56.52
N GLU A 940 101.70 36.61 57.38
CA GLU A 940 100.79 36.54 58.54
C GLU A 940 99.33 36.44 58.11
N SER A 941 99.00 37.01 56.96
CA SER A 941 97.73 36.78 56.31
C SER A 941 97.60 35.33 55.79
N GLY A 942 98.59 34.46 55.99
CA GLY A 942 98.52 33.05 55.61
C GLY A 942 98.74 32.85 54.11
N GLY A 943 99.60 33.68 53.51
CA GLY A 943 99.71 33.74 52.06
C GLY A 943 98.37 34.14 51.44
N PRO A 944 98.00 33.62 50.26
CA PRO A 944 96.94 34.17 49.43
C PRO A 944 95.52 34.01 50.03
N GLY A 945 95.38 33.52 51.27
CA GLY A 945 94.12 33.30 51.98
C GLY A 945 93.72 34.35 53.02
N GLY A 946 94.59 35.30 53.41
CA GLY A 946 94.24 36.35 54.37
C GLY A 946 94.28 37.74 53.76
N SER A 947 93.16 38.41 53.94
CA SER A 947 92.92 39.86 53.99
C SER A 947 93.53 40.82 52.95
N VAL A 948 94.33 40.42 51.95
CA VAL A 948 94.83 41.37 50.92
C VAL A 948 94.06 41.30 49.60
N VAL A 949 93.25 40.27 49.36
CA VAL A 949 92.17 40.32 48.34
C VAL A 949 90.93 39.65 48.91
N PRO A 950 89.82 40.36 49.18
CA PRO A 950 88.55 39.67 49.28
C PRO A 950 88.31 39.07 47.90
N ALA A 951 88.30 37.74 47.80
CA ALA A 951 87.47 37.11 46.78
C ALA A 951 86.11 37.80 46.91
N PRO A 952 85.54 38.37 45.82
CA PRO A 952 84.15 38.77 45.86
C PRO A 952 83.37 37.60 46.45
N ALA A 953 82.36 37.89 47.26
CA ALA A 953 81.41 36.87 47.67
C ALA A 953 80.67 36.44 46.40
N TRP A 954 81.30 35.57 45.62
CA TRP A 954 80.64 34.68 44.69
C TRP A 954 79.83 33.78 45.62
N THR A 955 78.62 34.20 45.94
CA THR A 955 77.69 33.35 46.64
C THR A 955 77.59 32.07 45.81
N ASP A 956 77.75 30.94 46.51
CA ASP A 956 77.71 29.57 46.01
C ASP A 956 76.54 29.30 45.03
N ASP A 957 75.50 30.13 45.06
CA ASP A 957 74.37 30.10 44.15
C ASP A 957 74.70 30.42 42.67
N THR A 958 75.88 30.98 42.35
CA THR A 958 76.33 31.19 40.95
C THR A 958 77.33 30.15 40.44
N LEU A 959 77.83 29.27 41.31
CA LEU A 959 78.76 28.18 40.98
C LEU A 959 78.07 26.83 40.76
N SER A 960 76.74 26.76 40.94
CA SER A 960 75.96 25.52 40.77
C SER A 960 75.60 25.17 39.33
N ALA A 961 76.00 25.96 38.34
CA ALA A 961 76.08 25.48 36.96
C ALA A 961 77.32 24.59 36.85
N SER A 962 77.19 23.37 37.39
CA SER A 962 78.16 22.29 37.26
C SER A 962 78.72 22.28 35.84
N ALA A 963 80.03 22.10 35.74
CA ALA A 963 80.67 21.52 34.59
C ALA A 963 80.06 20.13 34.32
N SER A 964 78.85 20.11 33.77
CA SER A 964 78.26 18.98 33.10
C SER A 964 78.23 19.38 31.63
N SER A 965 79.01 18.67 30.82
CA SER A 965 78.83 18.54 29.38
C SER A 965 77.43 18.04 28.97
N ASP A 966 76.57 17.77 29.95
CA ASP A 966 75.24 17.21 29.78
C ASP A 966 74.24 18.34 30.03
N HIS A 967 73.81 18.97 28.93
CA HIS A 967 72.56 19.74 28.73
C HIS A 967 72.76 21.01 27.88
N PHE A 968 73.46 20.89 26.75
CA PHE A 968 72.90 21.48 25.53
C PHE A 968 72.09 20.39 24.84
N PRO A 969 70.75 20.45 24.83
CA PRO A 969 69.95 19.52 24.05
C PRO A 969 70.04 19.92 22.57
N VAL A 970 71.23 19.82 21.97
CA VAL A 970 71.36 19.83 20.50
C VAL A 970 70.89 18.48 19.93
N SER A 971 70.81 17.43 20.77
CA SER A 971 70.40 16.09 20.38
C SER A 971 68.89 15.82 20.44
N GLY A 972 68.04 16.85 20.56
CA GLY A 972 66.58 16.69 20.66
C GLY A 972 65.75 17.08 19.44
N TRP A 973 66.30 17.78 18.45
CA TRP A 973 65.48 18.47 17.42
C TRP A 973 65.91 18.17 15.98
N LEU A 974 66.47 16.98 15.74
CA LEU A 974 66.71 16.42 14.41
C LEU A 974 65.94 15.12 14.24
N LEU A 975 64.62 15.19 14.33
CA LEU A 975 63.71 14.20 13.76
C LEU A 975 62.45 14.92 13.25
N ALA A 976 62.47 15.32 11.99
CA ALA A 976 61.29 15.34 11.11
C ALA A 976 61.77 15.70 9.68
N GLY A 977 62.15 14.67 8.93
CA GLY A 977 61.97 14.65 7.48
C GLY A 977 60.64 13.97 7.18
#